data_AF-A0A352N2L5-F1
#
_entry.id   AF-A0A352N2L5-F1
#
_cell.length_a   1.000
_cell.length_b   1.000
_cell.length_c   1.000
_cell.angle_alpha   90.00
_cell.angle_beta   90.00
_cell.angle_gamma   90.00
#
_symmetry.space_group_name_H-M   'P 1'
#
loop_
_entity.id
_entity.type
_entity.pdbx_description
1 polymer ?
#
loop_
_entity_poly.entity_id
_entity_poly.type
_entity_poly.pdbx_seq_one_letter_code
_entity_poly.pdbx_strand_id
1 'polypeptide(L)'
;MNKTLATILLLVVLFFPFSLHAQEQAPAQPVASETKPKDYGAGFEKFYKLGLPDVANGKYVYLSWGLIEDYDESPGRNGIKYSSNWLVKENKKGLSTFIVSGCYKVDVYDSDYLKEIKEEESLEKKSLGMGGPDVSEDDDRRGAKWKDADLKKDIDKILLYMDLRKNDKYSPIEKYEWGHLLIFAIHAYRIGYKDDANRLAHALFNLTSPTPQEVVTEAIGVIAEVSYEEDLLKLYENGSWVEFSKKLDTFLSNFTSGWRGLPAVRSLAEKARKMASYASIPEIEGKDITDEDRQLALELAGFGLKGVDKNEVDENSFKSLHRELWLLPEGEKVKGSGGRQENVIDRIKKRGMKSIPLLLALLKDDYLLKADILYLKGPMDFEREMLYGTLRRPISRQDLALCLLEPLLNLSDIYESLKEDRQVLFKRFSDWYDEHKNETPVQLARFYLAEGDYSFHQEKAMYYLIKNGKEEDFKYVEKYLLGADPVICLNLAKEYFLARGGNARGFAGKMLEKLNDNPDENDKSIRTAITIFRDYQLSAKEIIGEMVSGKRPFEGSNELLSIKLKEEKPEDVLGMLLNAAITAKDSDLSAKFIEFISFGMGGYFYEGYNTPSGGRLPPIKGTLELWKKLLADTRPLDGQKLESYLESKVGTVGEMTALILEMLYGNYYETASGCGLNDMQSYMAIILGKDTIRNITRARIEKILEGVKAEELPKYPNAANVSNARKKTIIEQVEKAKDDDIAKLISSLTDEEKLVIYYEEDNRPEVDNLFTRFWKVANNVSNLESEVPEWNDLKGLDIGGRPFDKATCEKLLEISRKLALEGKAAKIEVKRKPFFGGVTIRMSRIVEDLKAMASKDGKEDEIEHPYDKGVVSGVIAFCHFMDFCLDWPLKDKKQELGKTDEDDEENDPMLKIRKEFWVRVEEFCNGKKDILGSAYIEFKGWPPKMKIQIQEQDSLKR
;
A
#
# COMPACT_ATOMS: atom_id res chain seq x y z
N MET A 1 27.15 41.43 -39.37
CA MET A 1 27.41 41.41 -40.83
C MET A 1 27.23 39.99 -41.34
N ASN A 2 26.65 39.81 -42.54
CA ASN A 2 26.42 38.53 -43.24
C ASN A 2 25.49 37.53 -42.51
N LYS A 3 24.24 37.34 -42.98
CA LYS A 3 23.77 36.41 -44.06
C LYS A 3 23.61 34.96 -43.55
N THR A 4 22.49 34.24 -43.76
CA THR A 4 21.20 34.54 -44.46
C THR A 4 20.06 33.86 -43.65
N LEU A 5 18.85 33.47 -44.07
CA LEU A 5 18.10 33.32 -45.36
C LEU A 5 16.59 33.53 -45.09
N ALA A 6 15.73 33.68 -46.11
CA ALA A 6 14.28 33.91 -45.91
C ALA A 6 13.36 33.30 -47.01
N THR A 7 12.11 33.00 -46.61
CA THR A 7 10.84 33.09 -47.38
C THR A 7 10.56 32.15 -48.57
N ILE A 8 9.69 31.15 -48.31
CA ILE A 8 8.41 30.78 -48.99
C ILE A 8 8.31 30.84 -50.55
N LEU A 9 7.91 29.71 -51.15
CA LEU A 9 6.76 29.63 -52.08
C LEU A 9 6.10 28.24 -52.10
N LEU A 10 4.89 28.12 -52.67
CA LEU A 10 3.97 26.97 -52.52
C LEU A 10 3.15 26.74 -53.81
N LEU A 11 2.98 25.47 -54.21
CA LEU A 11 1.98 24.85 -55.14
C LEU A 11 2.49 23.39 -55.40
N VAL A 12 1.83 22.24 -55.14
CA VAL A 12 0.42 21.75 -55.11
C VAL A 12 0.05 20.94 -56.38
N VAL A 13 -0.66 19.81 -56.17
CA VAL A 13 -1.14 18.76 -57.11
C VAL A 13 -0.10 17.77 -57.67
N LEU A 14 -0.07 16.56 -57.08
CA LEU A 14 -0.63 15.37 -57.74
C LEU A 14 -0.89 14.25 -56.70
N PHE A 15 -2.18 13.99 -56.43
CA PHE A 15 -2.60 12.81 -55.66
C PHE A 15 -2.61 11.57 -56.56
N PHE A 16 -1.98 10.49 -56.11
CA PHE A 16 -2.32 9.13 -56.51
C PHE A 16 -2.63 8.35 -55.22
N PRO A 17 -3.86 7.83 -55.04
CA PRO A 17 -4.17 7.01 -53.88
C PRO A 17 -3.55 5.63 -54.07
N PHE A 18 -2.52 5.31 -53.28
CA PHE A 18 -2.22 3.91 -52.99
C PHE A 18 -3.31 3.39 -52.06
N SER A 19 -4.38 2.89 -52.65
CA SER A 19 -5.43 2.18 -51.93
C SER A 19 -4.85 0.90 -51.34
N LEU A 20 -4.47 0.94 -50.07
CA LEU A 20 -4.41 -0.24 -49.22
C LEU A 20 -5.83 -0.77 -49.10
N HIS A 21 -6.26 -1.57 -50.07
CA HIS A 21 -7.29 -2.57 -49.81
C HIS A 21 -6.72 -3.47 -48.73
N ALA A 22 -7.37 -3.48 -47.57
CA ALA A 22 -7.34 -4.65 -46.70
C ALA A 22 -7.97 -5.80 -47.49
N GLN A 23 -7.13 -6.52 -48.24
CA GLN A 23 -7.56 -7.72 -48.93
C GLN A 23 -7.90 -8.74 -47.85
N GLU A 24 -9.18 -9.05 -47.71
CA GLU A 24 -9.77 -10.02 -46.79
C GLU A 24 -8.89 -11.28 -46.72
N GLN A 25 -8.07 -11.38 -45.67
CA GLN A 25 -7.17 -12.51 -45.51
C GLN A 25 -8.01 -13.70 -45.05
N ALA A 26 -8.37 -14.55 -46.01
CA ALA A 26 -8.89 -15.88 -45.75
C ALA A 26 -8.05 -16.54 -44.64
N PRO A 27 -8.70 -17.22 -43.66
CA PRO A 27 -8.13 -17.54 -42.36
C PRO A 27 -6.71 -18.11 -42.50
N ALA A 28 -5.76 -17.42 -41.87
CA ALA A 28 -4.34 -17.45 -42.20
C ALA A 28 -3.87 -18.86 -42.57
N GLN A 29 -3.52 -19.06 -43.85
CA GLN A 29 -3.07 -20.37 -44.31
C GLN A 29 -1.90 -20.84 -43.43
N PRO A 30 -1.94 -22.08 -42.92
CA PRO A 30 -1.00 -22.53 -41.89
C PRO A 30 0.43 -22.32 -42.38
N VAL A 31 1.18 -21.49 -41.63
CA VAL A 31 2.48 -20.94 -42.06
C VAL A 31 3.36 -22.07 -42.57
N ALA A 32 3.78 -21.96 -43.83
CA ALA A 32 4.23 -23.09 -44.63
C ALA A 32 5.47 -23.77 -44.05
N SER A 33 5.24 -24.82 -43.27
CA SER A 33 6.24 -25.61 -42.55
C SER A 33 7.27 -24.76 -41.80
N GLU A 34 6.97 -24.37 -40.55
CA GLU A 34 8.01 -24.00 -39.61
C GLU A 34 9.13 -25.05 -39.64
N THR A 35 10.36 -24.63 -39.96
CA THR A 35 11.51 -25.52 -39.84
C THR A 35 11.63 -25.94 -38.39
N LYS A 36 11.45 -27.23 -38.09
CA LYS A 36 11.35 -27.76 -36.72
C LYS A 36 12.35 -27.04 -35.79
N PRO A 37 11.91 -26.47 -34.65
CA PRO A 37 12.77 -25.71 -33.75
C PRO A 37 14.09 -26.43 -33.48
N LYS A 38 15.20 -25.68 -33.57
CA LYS A 38 16.54 -26.21 -33.34
C LYS A 38 16.58 -26.87 -31.95
N ASP A 39 17.26 -28.00 -31.83
CA ASP A 39 17.41 -28.63 -30.52
C ASP A 39 18.49 -27.89 -29.71
N TYR A 40 18.05 -27.17 -28.68
CA TYR A 40 18.91 -26.40 -27.77
C TYR A 40 19.35 -27.22 -26.56
N GLY A 41 18.94 -28.49 -26.42
CA GLY A 41 19.24 -29.34 -25.25
C GLY A 41 20.72 -29.44 -24.89
N ALA A 42 21.62 -29.51 -25.87
CA ALA A 42 23.08 -29.51 -25.64
C ALA A 42 23.64 -28.16 -25.12
N GLY A 43 22.89 -27.07 -25.29
CA GLY A 43 23.12 -25.79 -24.62
C GLY A 43 22.51 -25.75 -23.22
N PHE A 44 21.28 -26.25 -23.06
CA PHE A 44 20.58 -26.31 -21.77
C PHE A 44 21.37 -27.09 -20.69
N GLU A 45 21.99 -28.22 -21.06
CA GLU A 45 22.87 -29.01 -20.17
C GLU A 45 24.13 -28.26 -19.68
N LYS A 46 24.43 -27.06 -20.19
CA LYS A 46 25.49 -26.19 -19.65
C LYS A 46 25.04 -25.40 -18.43
N PHE A 47 23.76 -25.04 -18.33
CA PHE A 47 23.25 -24.25 -17.21
C PHE A 47 23.20 -25.07 -15.91
N TYR A 48 22.82 -26.35 -15.98
CA TYR A 48 22.96 -27.28 -14.85
C TYR A 48 24.42 -27.44 -14.38
N LYS A 49 25.39 -27.35 -15.30
CA LYS A 49 26.83 -27.36 -14.97
C LYS A 49 27.36 -26.04 -14.40
N LEU A 50 26.60 -24.94 -14.55
CA LEU A 50 26.87 -23.65 -13.93
C LEU A 50 26.19 -23.51 -12.55
N GLY A 51 25.43 -24.51 -12.09
CA GLY A 51 24.78 -24.52 -10.78
C GLY A 51 23.26 -24.30 -10.79
N LEU A 52 22.61 -24.25 -11.96
CA LEU A 52 21.14 -24.26 -12.03
C LEU A 52 20.60 -25.51 -11.29
N PRO A 53 19.62 -25.40 -10.36
CA PRO A 53 19.10 -26.55 -9.63
C PRO A 53 18.44 -27.58 -10.54
N ASP A 54 18.76 -28.87 -10.39
CA ASP A 54 18.19 -29.92 -11.25
C ASP A 54 16.75 -30.27 -10.86
N VAL A 55 15.85 -30.18 -11.83
CA VAL A 55 14.41 -30.47 -11.70
C VAL A 55 14.01 -31.82 -12.31
N ALA A 56 14.95 -32.65 -12.79
CA ALA A 56 14.65 -33.87 -13.54
C ALA A 56 13.68 -34.87 -12.88
N ASN A 57 13.55 -34.84 -11.55
CA ASN A 57 12.62 -35.67 -10.77
C ASN A 57 11.48 -34.85 -10.12
N GLY A 58 11.35 -33.56 -10.45
CA GLY A 58 10.38 -32.64 -9.86
C GLY A 58 9.05 -32.61 -10.60
N LYS A 59 8.01 -32.17 -9.89
CA LYS A 59 6.68 -31.87 -10.46
C LYS A 59 6.58 -30.38 -10.78
N TYR A 60 5.89 -30.02 -11.85
CA TYR A 60 5.43 -28.65 -12.07
C TYR A 60 4.12 -28.43 -11.32
N VAL A 61 4.11 -27.47 -10.39
CA VAL A 61 3.00 -27.24 -9.46
C VAL A 61 2.75 -25.75 -9.29
N TYR A 62 1.49 -25.37 -9.11
CA TYR A 62 1.15 -24.04 -8.61
C TYR A 62 1.39 -24.03 -7.09
N LEU A 63 2.20 -23.08 -6.63
CA LEU A 63 2.48 -22.81 -5.23
C LEU A 63 1.66 -21.59 -4.79
N SER A 64 1.08 -21.66 -3.59
CA SER A 64 0.36 -20.55 -2.95
C SER A 64 0.89 -20.35 -1.55
N TRP A 65 1.43 -19.16 -1.28
CA TRP A 65 1.64 -18.67 0.08
C TRP A 65 0.27 -18.40 0.72
N GLY A 66 0.13 -18.62 2.03
CA GLY A 66 -1.14 -18.46 2.73
C GLY A 66 -1.28 -17.08 3.38
N LEU A 67 -2.21 -16.25 2.90
CA LEU A 67 -2.64 -14.95 3.44
C LEU A 67 -1.57 -13.85 3.65
N ILE A 68 -0.28 -14.12 3.43
CA ILE A 68 0.78 -13.12 3.46
C ILE A 68 0.93 -12.53 2.05
N GLU A 69 0.34 -11.36 1.83
CA GLU A 69 0.40 -10.64 0.55
C GLU A 69 1.83 -10.09 0.28
N ASP A 70 2.59 -9.79 1.33
CA ASP A 70 3.88 -9.07 1.31
C ASP A 70 5.01 -9.72 0.49
N TYR A 71 4.92 -11.02 0.17
CA TYR A 71 5.99 -11.77 -0.51
C TYR A 71 5.70 -12.20 -1.95
N ASP A 72 4.49 -11.97 -2.47
CA ASP A 72 4.13 -12.24 -3.89
C ASP A 72 3.77 -10.96 -4.67
N GLU A 73 3.85 -9.79 -4.02
CA GLU A 73 3.69 -8.45 -4.60
C GLU A 73 5.03 -7.80 -5.02
N SER A 74 6.10 -8.59 -5.23
CA SER A 74 7.15 -8.18 -6.18
C SER A 74 6.56 -8.34 -7.58
N PRO A 75 6.08 -7.26 -8.23
CA PRO A 75 5.13 -7.46 -9.30
C PRO A 75 5.86 -7.96 -10.53
N GLY A 76 5.44 -9.13 -11.04
CA GLY A 76 5.51 -9.39 -12.47
C GLY A 76 4.61 -8.37 -13.17
N ARG A 77 5.10 -7.14 -13.35
CA ARG A 77 4.37 -5.94 -13.80
C ARG A 77 3.62 -6.12 -15.12
N ASN A 78 3.95 -7.20 -15.83
CA ASN A 78 3.51 -7.55 -17.16
C ASN A 78 2.50 -8.72 -17.21
N GLY A 79 1.98 -9.18 -16.07
CA GLY A 79 0.80 -10.07 -16.01
C GLY A 79 1.07 -11.58 -15.98
N ILE A 80 2.32 -12.03 -16.05
CA ILE A 80 2.69 -13.42 -15.76
C ILE A 80 2.91 -13.56 -14.25
N LYS A 81 1.95 -14.15 -13.53
CA LYS A 81 2.17 -14.59 -12.14
C LYS A 81 3.05 -15.84 -12.14
N TYR A 82 4.26 -15.75 -11.58
CA TYR A 82 5.20 -16.88 -11.44
C TYR A 82 4.85 -17.83 -10.27
N SER A 83 3.56 -18.01 -9.99
CA SER A 83 3.06 -18.93 -8.96
C SER A 83 3.26 -20.41 -9.34
N SER A 84 3.45 -20.72 -10.62
CA SER A 84 3.80 -22.07 -11.10
C SER A 84 5.32 -22.34 -10.99
N ASN A 85 5.70 -23.29 -10.12
CA ASN A 85 7.05 -23.55 -9.63
C ASN A 85 7.39 -25.06 -9.65
N TRP A 86 8.64 -25.45 -9.34
CA TRP A 86 9.11 -26.85 -9.43
C TRP A 86 9.25 -27.51 -8.06
N LEU A 87 8.35 -28.44 -7.73
CA LEU A 87 8.40 -29.25 -6.51
C LEU A 87 9.39 -30.41 -6.71
N VAL A 88 10.62 -30.27 -6.20
CA VAL A 88 11.70 -31.26 -6.38
C VAL A 88 11.78 -32.29 -5.25
N LYS A 89 11.14 -32.04 -4.10
CA LYS A 89 11.01 -33.02 -3.01
C LYS A 89 9.72 -32.77 -2.23
N GLU A 90 8.78 -33.70 -2.30
CA GLU A 90 7.53 -33.62 -1.54
C GLU A 90 7.64 -34.32 -0.17
N ASN A 91 7.22 -33.61 0.87
CA ASN A 91 7.07 -34.13 2.23
C ASN A 91 5.93 -33.38 2.95
N LYS A 92 4.73 -33.95 2.91
CA LYS A 92 3.54 -33.38 3.58
C LYS A 92 3.59 -33.41 5.12
N LYS A 93 4.64 -33.97 5.74
CA LYS A 93 4.88 -33.95 7.19
C LYS A 93 6.25 -33.36 7.55
N GLY A 94 6.63 -32.28 6.88
CA GLY A 94 7.84 -31.52 7.16
C GLY A 94 8.19 -30.59 6.00
N LEU A 95 9.48 -30.33 5.81
CA LEU A 95 9.97 -29.48 4.73
C LEU A 95 9.89 -30.20 3.37
N SER A 96 9.08 -29.63 2.48
CA SER A 96 9.03 -29.88 1.04
C SER A 96 9.89 -28.85 0.31
N THR A 97 10.63 -29.26 -0.71
CA THR A 97 11.60 -28.43 -1.42
C THR A 97 11.06 -28.00 -2.79
N PHE A 98 11.11 -26.69 -3.04
CA PHE A 98 10.71 -26.05 -4.29
C PHE A 98 11.91 -25.34 -4.93
N ILE A 99 11.92 -25.28 -6.26
CA ILE A 99 12.71 -24.29 -7.01
C ILE A 99 11.72 -23.25 -7.53
N VAL A 100 11.83 -22.02 -7.01
CA VAL A 100 10.95 -20.89 -7.36
C VAL A 100 11.63 -19.88 -8.28
N SER A 101 10.85 -19.20 -9.11
CA SER A 101 11.32 -18.32 -10.21
C SER A 101 12.31 -19.00 -11.17
N GLY A 102 12.36 -20.34 -11.17
CA GLY A 102 13.30 -21.16 -11.93
C GLY A 102 14.70 -21.33 -11.32
N CYS A 103 15.03 -20.68 -10.20
CA CYS A 103 16.41 -20.66 -9.69
C CYS A 103 16.55 -20.73 -8.16
N TYR A 104 15.66 -20.10 -7.38
CA TYR A 104 15.78 -20.06 -5.92
C TYR A 104 15.29 -21.36 -5.29
N LYS A 105 16.14 -22.05 -4.51
CA LYS A 105 15.68 -23.17 -3.69
C LYS A 105 14.99 -22.64 -2.42
N VAL A 106 13.76 -23.07 -2.16
CA VAL A 106 13.04 -22.78 -0.91
C VAL A 106 12.51 -24.07 -0.29
N ASP A 107 12.75 -24.27 1.01
CA ASP A 107 12.16 -25.35 1.80
C ASP A 107 10.99 -24.78 2.61
N VAL A 108 9.80 -25.39 2.48
CA VAL A 108 8.54 -24.93 3.10
C VAL A 108 7.77 -26.08 3.74
N TYR A 109 6.98 -25.80 4.75
CA TYR A 109 5.97 -26.73 5.27
C TYR A 109 4.71 -26.69 4.42
N ASP A 110 3.93 -27.77 4.41
CA ASP A 110 2.52 -27.68 4.03
C ASP A 110 1.78 -26.77 5.05
N SER A 111 1.01 -25.79 4.58
CA SER A 111 0.32 -24.83 5.47
C SER A 111 -0.56 -25.50 6.52
N ASP A 112 -1.23 -26.62 6.20
CA ASP A 112 -2.10 -27.30 7.17
C ASP A 112 -1.27 -28.05 8.22
N TYR A 113 -0.11 -28.62 7.84
CA TYR A 113 0.82 -29.26 8.78
C TYR A 113 1.60 -28.26 9.64
N LEU A 114 1.97 -27.08 9.10
CA LEU A 114 2.55 -26.01 9.90
C LEU A 114 1.57 -25.51 10.96
N LYS A 115 0.28 -25.47 10.61
CA LYS A 115 -0.78 -25.13 11.56
C LYS A 115 -0.94 -26.20 12.65
N GLU A 116 -0.86 -27.50 12.31
CA GLU A 116 -0.79 -28.58 13.33
C GLU A 116 0.37 -28.35 14.32
N ILE A 117 1.58 -28.08 13.82
CA ILE A 117 2.75 -27.76 14.68
C ILE A 117 2.49 -26.54 15.57
N LYS A 118 1.95 -25.45 15.03
CA LYS A 118 1.65 -24.22 15.78
C LYS A 118 0.54 -24.42 16.83
N GLU A 119 -0.44 -25.28 16.56
CA GLU A 119 -1.48 -25.66 17.53
C GLU A 119 -0.88 -26.53 18.65
N GLU A 120 0.00 -27.49 18.35
CA GLU A 120 0.72 -28.29 19.35
C GLU A 120 1.63 -27.43 20.25
N GLU A 121 2.47 -26.57 19.67
CA GLU A 121 3.33 -25.63 20.41
C GLU A 121 2.52 -24.66 21.28
N SER A 122 1.34 -24.23 20.81
CA SER A 122 0.44 -23.41 21.62
C SER A 122 -0.10 -24.16 22.84
N LEU A 123 -0.44 -25.44 22.68
CA LEU A 123 -0.91 -26.28 23.78
C LEU A 123 0.21 -26.57 24.77
N GLU A 124 1.45 -26.76 24.30
CA GLU A 124 2.62 -26.90 25.17
C GLU A 124 2.87 -25.63 25.99
N LYS A 125 2.98 -24.46 25.34
CA LYS A 125 3.15 -23.15 26.01
C LYS A 125 2.07 -22.89 27.07
N LYS A 126 0.80 -23.19 26.75
CA LYS A 126 -0.33 -23.10 27.70
C LYS A 126 -0.18 -24.07 28.87
N SER A 127 0.30 -25.29 28.65
CA SER A 127 0.51 -26.29 29.73
C SER A 127 1.66 -25.90 30.66
N LEU A 128 2.65 -25.17 30.15
CA LEU A 128 3.74 -24.57 30.92
C LEU A 128 3.34 -23.27 31.66
N GLY A 129 2.09 -22.82 31.54
CA GLY A 129 1.60 -21.61 32.18
C GLY A 129 2.12 -20.30 31.55
N MET A 130 2.75 -20.37 30.38
CA MET A 130 3.02 -19.18 29.57
C MET A 130 1.72 -18.63 28.96
N GLY A 131 1.72 -17.35 28.61
CA GLY A 131 0.58 -16.67 28.00
C GLY A 131 0.07 -17.36 26.73
N GLY A 132 -1.16 -17.00 26.32
CA GLY A 132 -1.74 -17.47 25.07
C GLY A 132 -0.86 -17.15 23.86
N PRO A 133 -1.06 -17.85 22.72
CA PRO A 133 -0.19 -17.72 21.57
C PRO A 133 -0.40 -16.36 20.87
N ASP A 134 0.44 -15.40 21.19
CA ASP A 134 1.11 -14.70 20.11
C ASP A 134 1.91 -15.76 19.34
N VAL A 135 1.40 -16.14 18.17
CA VAL A 135 2.20 -16.78 17.13
C VAL A 135 3.07 -15.66 16.56
N SER A 136 4.18 -15.39 17.25
CA SER A 136 5.11 -14.31 16.93
C SER A 136 5.42 -14.25 15.43
N GLU A 137 5.36 -13.06 14.87
CA GLU A 137 5.70 -12.76 13.47
C GLU A 137 7.14 -13.22 13.14
N ASP A 138 8.00 -13.33 14.15
CA ASP A 138 9.37 -13.88 14.14
C ASP A 138 9.50 -15.38 13.75
N ASP A 139 8.42 -16.10 13.47
CA ASP A 139 8.51 -17.53 13.10
C ASP A 139 8.91 -17.70 11.62
N ASP A 140 10.22 -17.92 11.39
CA ASP A 140 10.82 -18.11 10.07
C ASP A 140 10.25 -19.31 9.26
N ARG A 141 9.44 -20.18 9.88
CA ARG A 141 8.85 -21.37 9.24
C ARG A 141 7.73 -20.97 8.28
N ARG A 142 8.04 -21.02 6.98
CA ARG A 142 7.11 -20.73 5.90
C ARG A 142 6.16 -21.90 5.65
N GLY A 143 4.86 -21.60 5.55
CA GLY A 143 3.83 -22.56 5.17
C GLY A 143 3.22 -22.19 3.80
N ALA A 144 3.11 -23.18 2.91
CA ALA A 144 2.49 -22.99 1.60
C ALA A 144 1.58 -24.17 1.24
N LYS A 145 0.62 -23.94 0.32
CA LYS A 145 -0.18 -24.99 -0.32
C LYS A 145 0.24 -25.14 -1.79
N TRP A 146 0.13 -26.35 -2.32
CA TRP A 146 0.51 -26.64 -3.71
C TRP A 146 -0.35 -27.73 -4.34
N LYS A 147 -0.49 -27.66 -5.66
CA LYS A 147 -1.22 -28.61 -6.51
C LYS A 147 -0.63 -28.64 -7.92
N ASP A 148 -0.84 -29.73 -8.66
CA ASP A 148 -0.24 -29.93 -9.99
C ASP A 148 -0.66 -28.83 -10.98
N ALA A 149 0.25 -28.46 -11.90
CA ALA A 149 0.03 -27.42 -12.90
C ALA A 149 0.25 -27.94 -14.33
N ASP A 150 -0.50 -27.38 -15.28
CA ASP A 150 -0.39 -27.72 -16.71
C ASP A 150 0.74 -26.90 -17.36
N LEU A 151 1.94 -27.48 -17.36
CA LEU A 151 3.13 -26.87 -17.95
C LEU A 151 2.95 -26.53 -19.44
N LYS A 152 2.19 -27.34 -20.19
CA LYS A 152 2.04 -27.07 -21.62
C LYS A 152 1.17 -25.84 -21.85
N LYS A 153 0.04 -25.75 -21.14
CA LYS A 153 -0.84 -24.58 -21.15
C LYS A 153 -0.11 -23.32 -20.68
N ASP A 154 0.79 -23.42 -19.70
CA ASP A 154 1.59 -22.28 -19.24
C ASP A 154 2.69 -21.89 -20.26
N ILE A 155 3.32 -22.83 -20.97
CA ILE A 155 4.20 -22.54 -22.12
C ILE A 155 3.43 -21.84 -23.25
N ASP A 156 2.24 -22.31 -23.59
CA ASP A 156 1.41 -21.69 -24.65
C ASP A 156 0.97 -20.26 -24.28
N LYS A 157 0.67 -19.97 -22.99
CA LYS A 157 0.46 -18.59 -22.49
C LYS A 157 1.70 -17.72 -22.65
N ILE A 158 2.88 -18.23 -22.28
CA ILE A 158 4.15 -17.49 -22.36
C ILE A 158 4.47 -17.14 -23.81
N LEU A 159 4.27 -18.08 -24.73
CA LEU A 159 4.44 -17.85 -26.17
C LEU A 159 3.46 -16.78 -26.70
N LEU A 160 2.19 -16.82 -26.28
CA LEU A 160 1.21 -15.78 -26.63
C LEU A 160 1.61 -14.40 -26.08
N TYR A 161 2.05 -14.33 -24.82
CA TYR A 161 2.57 -13.10 -24.21
C TYR A 161 3.75 -12.53 -25.02
N MET A 162 4.73 -13.38 -25.37
CA MET A 162 5.87 -12.95 -26.18
C MET A 162 5.46 -12.48 -27.57
N ASP A 163 4.46 -13.11 -28.19
CA ASP A 163 3.98 -12.73 -29.51
C ASP A 163 3.26 -11.37 -29.51
N LEU A 164 2.48 -11.08 -28.47
CA LEU A 164 1.88 -9.75 -28.24
C LEU A 164 2.95 -8.69 -27.99
N ARG A 165 3.98 -9.01 -27.20
CA ARG A 165 5.04 -8.06 -26.81
C ARG A 165 6.08 -7.78 -27.89
N LYS A 166 6.29 -8.64 -28.89
CA LYS A 166 7.38 -8.50 -29.90
C LYS A 166 7.37 -7.17 -30.67
N ASN A 167 6.20 -6.50 -30.74
CA ASN A 167 5.98 -5.23 -31.42
C ASN A 167 5.62 -4.07 -30.47
N ASP A 168 5.45 -4.34 -29.17
CA ASP A 168 5.02 -3.36 -28.17
C ASP A 168 6.18 -2.42 -27.80
N LYS A 169 6.08 -1.18 -28.26
CA LYS A 169 7.07 -0.12 -27.97
C LYS A 169 6.90 0.54 -26.61
N TYR A 170 5.74 0.37 -25.97
CA TYR A 170 5.38 1.06 -24.74
C TYR A 170 5.64 0.21 -23.49
N SER A 171 5.59 -1.11 -23.63
CA SER A 171 5.88 -2.05 -22.55
C SER A 171 6.56 -3.32 -23.10
N PRO A 172 7.81 -3.20 -23.60
CA PRO A 172 8.59 -4.35 -24.06
C PRO A 172 8.96 -5.29 -22.91
N ILE A 173 9.26 -6.55 -23.23
CA ILE A 173 9.77 -7.56 -22.27
C ILE A 173 11.07 -7.05 -21.63
N GLU A 174 11.13 -7.01 -20.31
CA GLU A 174 12.25 -6.42 -19.56
C GLU A 174 13.49 -7.35 -19.53
N LYS A 175 14.69 -6.77 -19.35
CA LYS A 175 15.96 -7.50 -19.49
C LYS A 175 16.05 -8.77 -18.62
N TYR A 176 15.60 -8.68 -17.37
CA TYR A 176 15.63 -9.81 -16.43
C TYR A 176 14.65 -10.92 -16.82
N GLU A 177 13.48 -10.57 -17.39
CA GLU A 177 12.47 -11.55 -17.83
C GLU A 177 13.05 -12.51 -18.86
N TRP A 178 13.94 -12.05 -19.77
CA TRP A 178 14.62 -12.89 -20.76
C TRP A 178 15.43 -14.03 -20.11
N GLY A 179 16.09 -13.75 -19.00
CA GLY A 179 16.87 -14.74 -18.26
C GLY A 179 15.98 -15.84 -17.64
N HIS A 180 14.92 -15.42 -16.95
CA HIS A 180 13.96 -16.35 -16.34
C HIS A 180 13.19 -17.17 -17.39
N LEU A 181 12.80 -16.59 -18.53
CA LEU A 181 12.12 -17.30 -19.61
C LEU A 181 13.01 -18.38 -20.26
N LEU A 182 14.31 -18.13 -20.43
CA LEU A 182 15.24 -19.16 -20.91
C LEU A 182 15.45 -20.27 -19.86
N ILE A 183 15.58 -19.92 -18.58
CA ILE A 183 15.67 -20.88 -17.47
C ILE A 183 14.40 -21.76 -17.40
N PHE A 184 13.22 -21.18 -17.60
CA PHE A 184 11.96 -21.91 -17.67
C PHE A 184 11.94 -22.93 -18.81
N ALA A 185 12.40 -22.54 -20.00
CA ALA A 185 12.55 -23.45 -21.15
C ALA A 185 13.55 -24.59 -20.85
N ILE A 186 14.68 -24.29 -20.20
CA ILE A 186 15.68 -25.29 -19.78
C ILE A 186 15.05 -26.36 -18.88
N HIS A 187 14.27 -25.95 -17.88
CA HIS A 187 13.56 -26.85 -16.96
C HIS A 187 12.47 -27.68 -17.64
N ALA A 188 11.66 -27.06 -18.50
CA ALA A 188 10.67 -27.77 -19.30
C ALA A 188 11.30 -28.86 -20.18
N TYR A 189 12.45 -28.57 -20.82
CA TYR A 189 13.21 -29.57 -21.57
C TYR A 189 13.72 -30.70 -20.67
N ARG A 190 14.24 -30.37 -19.48
CA ARG A 190 14.82 -31.32 -18.51
C ARG A 190 13.81 -32.36 -18.03
N ILE A 191 12.55 -31.97 -17.80
CA ILE A 191 11.47 -32.91 -17.45
C ILE A 191 10.74 -33.53 -18.66
N GLY A 192 11.23 -33.29 -19.89
CA GLY A 192 10.81 -34.03 -21.09
C GLY A 192 9.93 -33.29 -22.10
N TYR A 193 9.52 -32.04 -21.85
CA TYR A 193 8.72 -31.22 -22.78
C TYR A 193 9.60 -30.61 -23.88
N LYS A 194 10.37 -31.45 -24.58
CA LYS A 194 11.51 -31.03 -25.40
C LYS A 194 11.14 -30.13 -26.58
N ASP A 195 10.09 -30.49 -27.33
CA ASP A 195 9.67 -29.73 -28.50
C ASP A 195 9.02 -28.39 -28.11
N ASP A 196 8.25 -28.36 -27.03
CA ASP A 196 7.65 -27.14 -26.48
C ASP A 196 8.70 -26.19 -25.87
N ALA A 197 9.69 -26.72 -25.15
CA ALA A 197 10.83 -25.97 -24.63
C ALA A 197 11.73 -25.40 -25.74
N ASN A 198 12.01 -26.19 -26.78
CA ASN A 198 12.76 -25.72 -27.94
C ASN A 198 11.97 -24.68 -28.74
N ARG A 199 10.63 -24.78 -28.83
CA ARG A 199 9.75 -23.74 -29.39
C ARG A 199 9.85 -22.42 -28.60
N LEU A 200 9.77 -22.48 -27.26
CA LEU A 200 9.91 -21.31 -26.38
C LEU A 200 11.28 -20.63 -26.51
N ALA A 201 12.37 -21.38 -26.43
CA ALA A 201 13.71 -20.84 -26.62
C ALA A 201 13.92 -20.29 -28.04
N HIS A 202 13.34 -20.92 -29.07
CA HIS A 202 13.41 -20.41 -30.43
C HIS A 202 12.70 -19.07 -30.61
N ALA A 203 11.49 -18.92 -30.04
CA ALA A 203 10.77 -17.65 -30.05
C ALA A 203 11.57 -16.54 -29.35
N LEU A 204 12.15 -16.84 -28.17
CA LEU A 204 12.93 -15.90 -27.37
C LEU A 204 14.22 -15.43 -28.08
N PHE A 205 14.87 -16.32 -28.83
CA PHE A 205 16.05 -15.99 -29.65
C PHE A 205 15.71 -15.32 -31.00
N ASN A 206 14.43 -15.24 -31.38
CA ASN A 206 13.98 -14.61 -32.63
C ASN A 206 13.34 -13.22 -32.41
N LEU A 207 13.30 -12.71 -31.18
CA LEU A 207 12.84 -11.34 -30.90
C LEU A 207 13.75 -10.30 -31.59
N THR A 208 13.18 -9.15 -31.96
CA THR A 208 13.92 -8.05 -32.63
C THR A 208 14.94 -7.37 -31.71
N SER A 209 14.68 -7.41 -30.41
CA SER A 209 15.59 -7.23 -29.29
C SER A 209 15.01 -8.07 -28.15
N PRO A 210 15.81 -8.85 -27.39
CA PRO A 210 17.27 -8.91 -27.32
C PRO A 210 17.95 -9.71 -28.44
N THR A 211 19.28 -9.65 -28.48
CA THR A 211 20.08 -10.66 -29.19
C THR A 211 20.11 -12.00 -28.44
N PRO A 212 20.29 -13.15 -29.12
CA PRO A 212 20.42 -14.46 -28.45
C PRO A 212 21.55 -14.55 -27.42
N GLN A 213 22.62 -13.77 -27.61
CA GLN A 213 23.71 -13.70 -26.64
C GLN A 213 23.31 -12.93 -25.38
N GLU A 214 22.51 -11.87 -25.48
CA GLU A 214 21.97 -11.19 -24.31
C GLU A 214 21.04 -12.11 -23.50
N VAL A 215 20.12 -12.84 -24.15
CA VAL A 215 19.26 -13.82 -23.45
C VAL A 215 20.08 -14.84 -22.64
N VAL A 216 21.15 -15.39 -23.24
CA VAL A 216 22.06 -16.32 -22.55
C VAL A 216 22.85 -15.64 -21.43
N THR A 217 23.29 -14.40 -21.63
CA THR A 217 23.98 -13.56 -20.64
C THR A 217 23.07 -13.29 -19.42
N GLU A 218 21.83 -12.85 -19.62
CA GLU A 218 20.90 -12.58 -18.51
C GLU A 218 20.51 -13.89 -17.78
N ALA A 219 20.34 -15.02 -18.49
CA ALA A 219 20.11 -16.33 -17.86
C ALA A 219 21.31 -16.82 -17.01
N ILE A 220 22.54 -16.57 -17.46
CA ILE A 220 23.75 -16.77 -16.63
C ILE A 220 23.73 -15.82 -15.42
N GLY A 221 23.30 -14.57 -15.64
CA GLY A 221 23.19 -13.55 -14.60
C GLY A 221 22.25 -13.93 -13.47
N VAL A 222 21.04 -14.42 -13.78
CA VAL A 222 20.07 -14.90 -12.78
C VAL A 222 20.64 -16.03 -11.93
N ILE A 223 21.29 -17.04 -12.55
CA ILE A 223 21.88 -18.16 -11.80
C ILE A 223 23.06 -17.70 -10.93
N ALA A 224 23.88 -16.78 -11.44
CA ALA A 224 24.98 -16.17 -10.70
C ALA A 224 24.46 -15.37 -9.50
N GLU A 225 23.42 -14.57 -9.67
CA GLU A 225 22.85 -13.74 -8.61
C GLU A 225 22.26 -14.60 -7.49
N VAL A 226 21.44 -15.61 -7.82
CA VAL A 226 20.89 -16.56 -6.83
C VAL A 226 22.00 -17.32 -6.09
N SER A 227 22.99 -17.85 -6.81
CA SER A 227 24.09 -18.62 -6.20
C SER A 227 24.93 -17.75 -5.25
N TYR A 228 25.06 -16.47 -5.56
CA TYR A 228 25.75 -15.49 -4.73
C TYR A 228 24.91 -15.10 -3.50
N GLU A 229 23.62 -14.79 -3.66
CA GLU A 229 22.72 -14.49 -2.54
C GLU A 229 22.62 -15.66 -1.56
N GLU A 230 22.54 -16.89 -2.07
CA GLU A 230 22.52 -18.10 -1.26
C GLU A 230 23.74 -18.21 -0.33
N ASP A 231 24.94 -17.90 -0.82
CA ASP A 231 26.16 -17.97 0.00
C ASP A 231 26.38 -16.71 0.86
N LEU A 232 25.78 -15.57 0.49
CA LEU A 232 25.69 -14.36 1.30
C LEU A 232 24.75 -14.54 2.51
N LEU A 233 23.60 -15.19 2.33
CA LEU A 233 22.68 -15.52 3.43
C LEU A 233 23.35 -16.44 4.46
N LYS A 234 24.09 -17.45 4.00
CA LYS A 234 24.88 -18.34 4.87
C LYS A 234 25.92 -17.57 5.71
N LEU A 235 26.54 -16.52 5.16
CA LEU A 235 27.44 -15.62 5.92
C LEU A 235 26.69 -14.89 7.06
N TYR A 236 25.46 -14.40 6.82
CA TYR A 236 24.67 -13.74 7.87
C TYR A 236 24.12 -14.72 8.91
N GLU A 237 23.93 -16.00 8.55
CA GLU A 237 23.52 -17.07 9.46
C GLU A 237 24.68 -17.60 10.32
N ASN A 238 25.86 -17.81 9.74
CA ASN A 238 26.97 -18.50 10.41
C ASN A 238 28.18 -17.60 10.75
N GLY A 239 28.23 -16.39 10.21
CA GLY A 239 29.28 -15.40 10.46
C GLY A 239 30.69 -15.78 9.97
N SER A 240 30.82 -16.76 9.09
CA SER A 240 32.09 -17.38 8.69
C SER A 240 32.72 -16.72 7.46
N TRP A 241 33.53 -15.68 7.68
CA TRP A 241 34.33 -15.05 6.61
C TRP A 241 35.23 -16.05 5.86
N VAL A 242 35.77 -17.04 6.57
CA VAL A 242 36.64 -18.09 6.00
C VAL A 242 35.88 -19.02 5.04
N GLU A 243 34.61 -19.28 5.29
CA GLU A 243 33.76 -20.04 4.37
C GLU A 243 33.31 -19.16 3.21
N PHE A 244 32.74 -17.99 3.49
CA PHE A 244 32.25 -17.06 2.47
C PHE A 244 33.34 -16.67 1.46
N SER A 245 34.56 -16.40 1.93
CA SER A 245 35.72 -16.17 1.05
C SER A 245 35.95 -17.32 0.06
N LYS A 246 35.92 -18.57 0.53
CA LYS A 246 36.11 -19.75 -0.32
C LYS A 246 34.93 -19.96 -1.27
N LYS A 247 33.71 -19.64 -0.84
CA LYS A 247 32.53 -19.61 -1.71
C LYS A 247 32.70 -18.60 -2.82
N LEU A 248 33.12 -17.37 -2.54
CA LEU A 248 33.39 -16.36 -3.56
C LEU A 248 34.54 -16.75 -4.51
N ASP A 249 35.64 -17.30 -4.01
CA ASP A 249 36.72 -17.79 -4.88
C ASP A 249 36.23 -18.94 -5.80
N THR A 250 35.38 -19.85 -5.30
CA THR A 250 34.75 -20.92 -6.10
C THR A 250 33.79 -20.33 -7.14
N PHE A 251 32.92 -19.41 -6.71
CA PHE A 251 31.95 -18.71 -7.54
C PHE A 251 32.61 -18.00 -8.72
N LEU A 252 33.70 -17.26 -8.46
CA LEU A 252 34.46 -16.53 -9.48
C LEU A 252 35.17 -17.45 -10.48
N SER A 253 35.42 -18.71 -10.11
CA SER A 253 35.96 -19.73 -11.03
C SER A 253 34.89 -20.35 -11.94
N ASN A 254 33.63 -20.40 -11.48
CA ASN A 254 32.49 -20.86 -12.28
C ASN A 254 31.99 -19.74 -13.22
N PHE A 255 31.69 -18.57 -12.67
CA PHE A 255 31.11 -17.42 -13.38
C PHE A 255 32.21 -16.51 -13.95
N THR A 256 32.97 -17.02 -14.91
CA THR A 256 34.10 -16.29 -15.52
C THR A 256 33.69 -15.11 -16.39
N SER A 257 32.45 -15.08 -16.87
CA SER A 257 31.84 -14.02 -17.71
C SER A 257 30.31 -14.13 -17.65
N GLY A 258 29.59 -13.22 -18.34
CA GLY A 258 28.13 -13.26 -18.49
C GLY A 258 27.32 -12.52 -17.41
N TRP A 259 27.82 -12.40 -16.18
CA TRP A 259 27.09 -11.67 -15.13
C TRP A 259 27.58 -10.22 -14.94
N ARG A 260 26.64 -9.27 -14.87
CA ARG A 260 26.93 -7.83 -14.67
C ARG A 260 27.56 -7.54 -13.29
N GLY A 261 27.21 -8.30 -12.25
CA GLY A 261 27.77 -8.16 -10.89
C GLY A 261 29.21 -8.67 -10.72
N LEU A 262 29.76 -9.36 -11.72
CA LEU A 262 31.06 -10.05 -11.63
C LEU A 262 32.24 -9.16 -11.19
N PRO A 263 32.41 -7.90 -11.65
CA PRO A 263 33.49 -7.03 -11.18
C PRO A 263 33.36 -6.71 -9.68
N ALA A 264 32.14 -6.49 -9.19
CA ALA A 264 31.88 -6.15 -7.80
C ALA A 264 32.13 -7.34 -6.86
N VAL A 265 31.75 -8.56 -7.26
CA VAL A 265 32.05 -9.76 -6.46
C VAL A 265 33.55 -10.08 -6.43
N ARG A 266 34.35 -9.67 -7.43
CA ARG A 266 35.82 -9.75 -7.33
C ARG A 266 36.38 -8.86 -6.23
N SER A 267 35.94 -7.59 -6.17
CA SER A 267 36.29 -6.68 -5.07
C SER A 267 35.78 -7.15 -3.71
N LEU A 268 34.59 -7.78 -3.66
CA LEU A 268 34.09 -8.39 -2.44
C LEU A 268 34.92 -9.61 -2.00
N ALA A 269 35.36 -10.46 -2.93
CA ALA A 269 36.20 -11.63 -2.63
C ALA A 269 37.58 -11.22 -2.06
N GLU A 270 38.15 -10.11 -2.54
CA GLU A 270 39.37 -9.54 -1.96
C GLU A 270 39.15 -9.06 -0.52
N LYS A 271 38.05 -8.37 -0.25
CA LYS A 271 37.68 -7.94 1.12
C LYS A 271 37.31 -9.13 2.02
N ALA A 272 36.63 -10.14 1.50
CA ALA A 272 36.31 -11.37 2.24
C ALA A 272 37.57 -12.17 2.59
N ARG A 273 38.55 -12.28 1.67
CA ARG A 273 39.87 -12.85 1.96
C ARG A 273 40.61 -12.05 3.04
N LYS A 274 40.52 -10.71 3.02
CA LYS A 274 41.05 -9.84 4.07
C LYS A 274 40.39 -10.13 5.42
N MET A 275 39.06 -10.19 5.49
CA MET A 275 38.33 -10.53 6.73
C MET A 275 38.67 -11.93 7.25
N ALA A 276 38.78 -12.91 6.37
CA ALA A 276 39.16 -14.29 6.69
C ALA A 276 40.61 -14.44 7.20
N SER A 277 41.47 -13.42 6.99
CA SER A 277 42.86 -13.41 7.45
C SER A 277 43.06 -12.80 8.85
N TYR A 278 42.05 -12.12 9.39
CA TYR A 278 42.15 -11.44 10.68
C TYR A 278 42.01 -12.41 11.86
N ALA A 279 43.07 -12.50 12.68
CA ALA A 279 43.04 -13.24 13.94
C ALA A 279 42.23 -12.53 15.05
N SER A 280 42.08 -11.20 14.93
CA SER A 280 41.25 -10.35 15.77
C SER A 280 40.70 -9.20 14.94
N ILE A 281 39.59 -8.59 15.36
CA ILE A 281 39.06 -7.36 14.76
C ILE A 281 40.15 -6.28 14.76
N PRO A 282 40.38 -5.55 13.64
CA PRO A 282 41.31 -4.43 13.62
C PRO A 282 40.89 -3.32 14.58
N GLU A 283 41.85 -2.82 15.35
CA GLU A 283 41.72 -1.53 16.02
C GLU A 283 41.72 -0.39 15.00
N ILE A 284 41.00 0.68 15.32
CA ILE A 284 41.01 1.92 14.54
C ILE A 284 42.22 2.79 14.90
N GLU A 285 42.77 3.45 13.89
CA GLU A 285 43.84 4.45 14.05
C GLU A 285 43.34 5.82 13.58
N GLY A 286 43.70 6.87 14.31
CA GLY A 286 43.30 8.24 13.98
C GLY A 286 43.80 9.27 14.98
N LYS A 287 43.75 10.54 14.55
CA LYS A 287 43.90 11.72 15.41
C LYS A 287 42.71 11.77 16.38
N ASP A 288 42.98 12.12 17.64
CA ASP A 288 41.98 12.33 18.70
C ASP A 288 41.07 11.13 19.05
N ILE A 289 41.47 9.90 18.69
CA ILE A 289 40.75 8.64 19.02
C ILE A 289 40.94 8.25 20.49
N THR A 290 39.83 8.07 21.21
CA THR A 290 39.77 7.66 22.63
C THR A 290 39.56 6.16 22.81
N ASP A 291 39.68 5.66 24.04
CA ASP A 291 39.36 4.27 24.38
C ASP A 291 37.86 3.94 24.16
N GLU A 292 36.97 4.93 24.37
CA GLU A 292 35.53 4.81 24.09
C GLU A 292 35.27 4.65 22.58
N ASP A 293 36.08 5.29 21.73
CA ASP A 293 36.02 5.14 20.27
C ASP A 293 36.48 3.75 19.82
N ARG A 294 37.56 3.24 20.42
CA ARG A 294 38.03 1.87 20.18
C ARG A 294 36.96 0.84 20.56
N GLN A 295 36.30 1.05 21.70
CA GLN A 295 35.23 0.19 22.18
C GLN A 295 33.98 0.24 21.28
N LEU A 296 33.50 1.44 20.88
CA LEU A 296 32.36 1.56 19.97
C LEU A 296 32.68 1.00 18.57
N ALA A 297 33.91 1.18 18.07
CA ALA A 297 34.34 0.54 16.82
C ALA A 297 34.37 -0.99 16.93
N LEU A 298 34.86 -1.53 18.04
CA LEU A 298 34.89 -2.98 18.30
C LEU A 298 33.46 -3.56 18.35
N GLU A 299 32.54 -2.89 19.05
CA GLU A 299 31.13 -3.27 19.10
C GLU A 299 30.44 -3.16 17.72
N LEU A 300 30.75 -2.13 16.92
CA LEU A 300 30.30 -2.04 15.52
C LEU A 300 30.74 -3.24 14.68
N ALA A 301 31.94 -3.79 14.89
CA ALA A 301 32.41 -4.98 14.17
C ALA A 301 31.78 -6.30 14.65
N GLY A 302 31.25 -6.34 15.88
CA GLY A 302 30.39 -7.42 16.35
C GLY A 302 28.96 -7.36 15.81
N PHE A 303 28.54 -6.21 15.27
CA PHE A 303 27.18 -5.94 14.83
C PHE A 303 26.74 -6.83 13.64
N GLY A 304 25.49 -7.31 13.70
CA GLY A 304 24.89 -8.16 12.67
C GLY A 304 24.98 -9.68 12.94
N LEU A 305 25.47 -10.11 14.10
CA LEU A 305 25.44 -11.52 14.50
C LEU A 305 24.01 -11.99 14.82
N LYS A 306 23.33 -12.66 13.87
CA LYS A 306 22.18 -13.51 14.17
C LYS A 306 22.62 -14.59 15.18
N GLY A 307 22.19 -14.50 16.44
CA GLY A 307 22.48 -15.55 17.43
C GLY A 307 22.40 -15.21 18.91
N VAL A 308 22.29 -13.93 19.30
CA VAL A 308 22.10 -13.55 20.72
C VAL A 308 20.68 -13.06 20.98
N ASP A 309 20.18 -12.14 20.15
CA ASP A 309 18.76 -11.77 20.13
C ASP A 309 18.39 -11.33 18.69
N LYS A 310 17.19 -11.69 18.18
CA LYS A 310 16.73 -11.18 16.87
C LYS A 310 16.53 -9.67 16.90
N ASN A 311 16.28 -9.12 18.09
CA ASN A 311 15.87 -7.75 18.36
C ASN A 311 16.97 -6.68 18.27
N GLU A 312 18.26 -7.07 18.17
CA GLU A 312 19.39 -6.12 18.17
C GLU A 312 19.73 -5.51 16.81
N VAL A 313 19.44 -6.21 15.70
CA VAL A 313 19.58 -5.64 14.35
C VAL A 313 18.33 -4.83 14.02
N ASP A 314 18.22 -3.66 14.65
CA ASP A 314 17.09 -2.77 14.44
C ASP A 314 17.14 -2.15 13.04
N GLU A 315 16.37 -2.70 12.09
CA GLU A 315 16.25 -2.11 10.75
C GLU A 315 15.86 -0.64 10.80
N ASN A 316 15.06 -0.23 11.79
CA ASN A 316 14.58 1.15 11.95
C ASN A 316 15.75 2.11 12.25
N SER A 317 16.72 1.68 13.06
CA SER A 317 17.95 2.43 13.31
C SER A 317 18.75 2.64 12.02
N PHE A 318 18.82 1.67 11.10
CA PHE A 318 19.43 1.89 9.79
C PHE A 318 18.59 2.77 8.86
N LYS A 319 17.26 2.56 8.82
CA LYS A 319 16.31 3.43 8.08
C LYS A 319 16.40 4.89 8.55
N SER A 320 16.80 5.13 9.80
CA SER A 320 17.06 6.47 10.37
C SER A 320 18.43 7.10 10.06
N LEU A 321 19.34 6.39 9.38
CA LEU A 321 20.68 6.92 9.09
C LEU A 321 20.64 7.97 7.99
N HIS A 322 19.96 7.67 6.88
CA HIS A 322 19.79 8.63 5.80
C HIS A 322 18.70 9.63 6.16
N ARG A 323 19.02 10.94 6.07
CA ARG A 323 18.13 12.07 6.39
C ARG A 323 17.90 12.37 7.88
N GLU A 324 18.82 12.02 8.77
CA GLU A 324 18.88 12.62 10.12
C GLU A 324 20.11 13.54 10.27
N LEU A 325 19.89 14.82 10.55
CA LEU A 325 20.94 15.75 10.95
C LEU A 325 21.26 15.57 12.45
N TRP A 326 21.74 14.39 12.81
CA TRP A 326 21.83 13.87 14.18
C TRP A 326 22.72 14.70 15.15
N LEU A 327 23.58 15.59 14.64
CA LEU A 327 24.28 16.60 15.47
C LEU A 327 23.35 17.69 16.02
N LEU A 328 22.19 17.87 15.40
CA LEU A 328 21.08 18.71 15.85
C LEU A 328 19.93 17.80 16.31
N PRO A 329 20.10 17.03 17.41
CA PRO A 329 19.07 16.08 17.82
C PRO A 329 17.77 16.82 18.10
N GLU A 330 16.78 16.57 17.26
CA GLU A 330 15.41 16.95 17.55
C GLU A 330 15.07 16.37 18.91
N GLY A 331 14.68 17.21 19.87
CA GLY A 331 14.48 16.81 21.28
C GLY A 331 13.23 15.95 21.49
N GLU A 332 12.92 15.07 20.55
CA GLU A 332 12.06 13.92 20.76
C GLU A 332 12.68 13.04 21.86
N LYS A 333 11.85 12.63 22.82
CA LYS A 333 12.16 11.42 23.58
C LYS A 333 11.99 10.29 22.58
N VAL A 334 13.06 9.57 22.23
CA VAL A 334 13.06 8.46 21.25
C VAL A 334 11.82 7.59 21.49
N LYS A 335 10.82 7.70 20.60
CA LYS A 335 9.46 7.18 20.82
C LYS A 335 9.41 5.66 20.65
N GLY A 336 9.94 4.93 21.63
CA GLY A 336 9.88 3.47 21.63
C GLY A 336 10.82 2.76 22.60
N SER A 337 11.94 3.34 23.02
CA SER A 337 13.00 2.65 23.79
C SER A 337 12.69 2.42 25.28
N GLY A 338 11.41 2.31 25.65
CA GLY A 338 10.92 2.05 27.02
C GLY A 338 11.16 0.61 27.49
N GLY A 339 12.43 0.19 27.54
CA GLY A 339 12.86 -1.18 27.82
C GLY A 339 13.90 -1.73 26.83
N ARG A 340 14.07 -1.09 25.66
CA ARG A 340 15.08 -1.48 24.67
C ARG A 340 16.46 -0.96 25.08
N GLN A 341 17.47 -1.83 25.02
CA GLN A 341 18.86 -1.43 25.22
C GLN A 341 19.30 -0.48 24.10
N GLU A 342 19.97 0.61 24.47
CA GLU A 342 20.49 1.62 23.54
C GLU A 342 21.60 1.02 22.68
N ASN A 343 21.43 1.03 21.35
CA ASN A 343 22.33 0.31 20.46
C ASN A 343 23.64 1.09 20.20
N VAL A 344 24.54 0.53 19.39
CA VAL A 344 25.85 1.15 19.10
C VAL A 344 25.75 2.41 18.23
N ILE A 345 24.79 2.46 17.29
CA ILE A 345 24.50 3.65 16.46
C ILE A 345 23.88 4.75 17.32
N ASP A 346 22.92 4.42 18.19
CA ASP A 346 22.29 5.37 19.11
C ASP A 346 23.33 6.09 19.98
N ARG A 347 24.25 5.33 20.59
CA ARG A 347 25.34 5.87 21.42
C ARG A 347 26.30 6.75 20.62
N ILE A 348 26.59 6.40 19.37
CA ILE A 348 27.40 7.20 18.45
C ILE A 348 26.68 8.52 18.11
N LYS A 349 25.38 8.48 17.77
CA LYS A 349 24.57 9.69 17.50
C LYS A 349 24.53 10.61 18.73
N LYS A 350 24.18 10.06 19.89
CA LYS A 350 24.03 10.78 21.18
C LYS A 350 25.31 11.44 21.70
N ARG A 351 26.48 10.92 21.35
CA ARG A 351 27.78 11.55 21.62
C ARG A 351 28.01 12.85 20.81
N GLY A 352 27.23 13.10 19.76
CA GLY A 352 27.26 14.31 18.95
C GLY A 352 28.64 14.54 18.31
N MET A 353 29.12 15.78 18.38
CA MET A 353 30.40 16.20 17.80
C MET A 353 31.61 15.36 18.29
N LYS A 354 31.52 14.75 19.47
CA LYS A 354 32.57 13.85 19.98
C LYS A 354 32.72 12.55 19.19
N SER A 355 31.77 12.19 18.33
CA SER A 355 31.85 10.98 17.50
C SER A 355 32.55 11.21 16.15
N ILE A 356 32.78 12.47 15.74
CA ILE A 356 33.36 12.75 14.43
C ILE A 356 34.79 12.20 14.26
N PRO A 357 35.70 12.22 15.27
CA PRO A 357 36.99 11.53 15.17
C PRO A 357 36.87 10.03 14.89
N LEU A 358 35.97 9.35 15.60
CA LEU A 358 35.63 7.94 15.40
C LEU A 358 35.13 7.68 13.97
N LEU A 359 34.16 8.46 13.50
CA LEU A 359 33.62 8.32 12.14
C LEU A 359 34.67 8.61 11.07
N LEU A 360 35.54 9.61 11.25
CA LEU A 360 36.65 9.90 10.35
C LEU A 360 37.68 8.77 10.28
N ALA A 361 37.95 8.06 11.38
CA ALA A 361 38.78 6.86 11.37
C ALA A 361 38.06 5.68 10.69
N LEU A 362 36.78 5.44 11.00
CA LEU A 362 35.96 4.40 10.39
C LEU A 362 35.78 4.60 8.87
N LEU A 363 35.76 5.84 8.38
CA LEU A 363 35.71 6.16 6.94
C LEU A 363 36.95 5.66 6.15
N LYS A 364 38.04 5.30 6.85
CA LYS A 364 39.23 4.64 6.28
C LYS A 364 39.25 3.13 6.50
N ASP A 365 38.32 2.60 7.30
CA ASP A 365 38.29 1.20 7.71
C ASP A 365 37.29 0.41 6.86
N ASP A 366 37.81 -0.41 5.95
CA ASP A 366 37.00 -1.24 5.05
C ASP A 366 36.64 -2.62 5.63
N TYR A 367 36.78 -2.81 6.95
CA TYR A 367 36.30 -3.99 7.66
C TYR A 367 34.80 -4.22 7.41
N LEU A 368 34.45 -5.43 6.97
CA LEU A 368 33.08 -5.82 6.68
C LEU A 368 32.35 -6.30 7.95
N LEU A 369 31.12 -5.81 8.11
CA LEU A 369 30.18 -6.16 9.16
C LEU A 369 29.33 -7.38 8.75
N LYS A 370 28.51 -7.89 9.67
CA LYS A 370 27.58 -9.00 9.39
C LYS A 370 26.15 -8.51 9.10
N ALA A 371 26.02 -7.28 8.60
CA ALA A 371 24.76 -6.64 8.24
C ALA A 371 24.67 -6.41 6.72
N ASP A 372 23.46 -6.39 6.18
CA ASP A 372 23.18 -6.30 4.74
C ASP A 372 23.07 -4.84 4.27
N ILE A 373 23.72 -4.48 3.16
CA ILE A 373 23.70 -3.14 2.55
C ILE A 373 22.27 -2.68 2.22
N LEU A 374 21.31 -3.60 2.09
CA LEU A 374 19.89 -3.28 1.94
C LEU A 374 19.34 -2.41 3.08
N TYR A 375 19.89 -2.51 4.30
CA TYR A 375 19.48 -1.66 5.42
C TYR A 375 19.87 -0.18 5.21
N LEU A 376 20.90 0.11 4.40
CA LEU A 376 21.38 1.45 4.03
C LEU A 376 20.80 1.97 2.70
N LYS A 377 19.61 1.51 2.29
CA LYS A 377 18.98 1.96 1.03
C LYS A 377 18.18 3.25 1.19
N GLY A 378 18.89 4.38 1.21
CA GLY A 378 18.39 5.62 0.61
C GLY A 378 18.32 5.54 -0.93
N PRO A 379 17.65 6.48 -1.61
CA PRO A 379 17.61 6.54 -3.08
C PRO A 379 18.96 7.01 -3.64
N MET A 380 19.86 6.06 -3.90
CA MET A 380 21.26 6.29 -4.26
C MET A 380 21.53 5.88 -5.73
N ASP A 381 21.04 6.68 -6.69
CA ASP A 381 21.43 6.55 -8.10
C ASP A 381 22.86 7.09 -8.32
N PHE A 382 23.76 6.21 -8.76
CA PHE A 382 25.13 6.55 -9.13
C PHE A 382 25.56 5.81 -10.40
N GLU A 383 26.67 6.20 -11.03
CA GLU A 383 27.05 5.61 -12.33
C GLU A 383 28.57 5.42 -12.55
N ARG A 384 29.23 4.59 -11.72
CA ARG A 384 30.32 3.64 -12.11
C ARG A 384 30.91 2.83 -10.95
N GLU A 385 31.10 3.41 -9.75
CA GLU A 385 31.21 2.60 -8.51
C GLU A 385 29.94 1.77 -8.28
N MET A 386 28.82 2.26 -8.85
CA MET A 386 27.54 1.59 -9.13
C MET A 386 27.52 0.10 -8.80
N LEU A 387 28.25 -0.75 -9.53
CA LEU A 387 28.13 -2.21 -9.40
C LEU A 387 28.50 -2.75 -8.02
N TYR A 388 29.37 -2.09 -7.25
CA TYR A 388 29.68 -2.46 -5.86
C TYR A 388 28.77 -1.74 -4.84
N GLY A 389 28.15 -0.62 -5.21
CA GLY A 389 27.12 0.04 -4.41
C GLY A 389 25.73 -0.62 -4.52
N THR A 390 25.40 -1.17 -5.70
CA THR A 390 24.11 -1.80 -6.00
C THR A 390 24.11 -3.31 -5.76
N LEU A 391 25.27 -3.97 -5.82
CA LEU A 391 25.41 -5.37 -5.38
C LEU A 391 24.98 -5.48 -3.91
N ARG A 392 23.97 -6.30 -3.64
CA ARG A 392 23.61 -6.74 -2.29
C ARG A 392 24.85 -7.36 -1.63
N ARG A 393 25.33 -6.82 -0.52
CA ARG A 393 26.61 -7.20 0.09
C ARG A 393 26.66 -6.89 1.58
N PRO A 394 27.68 -7.35 2.31
CA PRO A 394 27.95 -6.87 3.65
C PRO A 394 28.29 -5.37 3.66
N ILE A 395 27.71 -4.65 4.62
CA ILE A 395 28.09 -3.29 5.01
C ILE A 395 29.54 -3.29 5.52
N SER A 396 30.31 -2.22 5.29
CA SER A 396 31.59 -1.97 5.95
C SER A 396 31.50 -0.89 7.03
N ARG A 397 32.47 -0.85 7.96
CA ARG A 397 32.67 0.29 8.88
C ARG A 397 32.72 1.62 8.13
N GLN A 398 33.39 1.66 6.98
CA GLN A 398 33.43 2.79 6.05
C GLN A 398 32.05 3.18 5.47
N ASP A 399 31.18 2.23 5.12
CA ASP A 399 29.83 2.54 4.64
C ASP A 399 28.98 3.19 5.74
N LEU A 400 28.99 2.64 6.97
CA LEU A 400 28.31 3.27 8.11
C LEU A 400 28.84 4.65 8.43
N ALA A 401 30.17 4.81 8.43
CA ALA A 401 30.82 6.08 8.68
C ALA A 401 30.43 7.14 7.65
N LEU A 402 30.34 6.74 6.37
CA LEU A 402 29.85 7.61 5.30
C LEU A 402 28.41 8.06 5.58
N CYS A 403 27.48 7.15 5.90
CA CYS A 403 26.07 7.49 6.12
C CYS A 403 25.87 8.39 7.36
N LEU A 404 26.75 8.31 8.36
CA LEU A 404 26.73 9.19 9.53
C LEU A 404 27.48 10.52 9.32
N LEU A 405 28.47 10.58 8.43
CA LEU A 405 29.17 11.82 8.07
C LEU A 405 28.45 12.60 6.96
N GLU A 406 27.72 11.91 6.08
CA GLU A 406 27.01 12.48 4.93
C GLU A 406 26.17 13.71 5.31
N PRO A 407 25.30 13.71 6.35
CA PRO A 407 24.52 14.88 6.77
C PRO A 407 25.32 16.11 7.23
N LEU A 408 26.66 16.06 7.25
CA LEU A 408 27.48 17.20 7.67
C LEU A 408 27.75 18.19 6.53
N LEU A 409 27.63 17.76 5.27
CA LEU A 409 27.91 18.55 4.07
C LEU A 409 26.62 18.81 3.26
N ASN A 410 26.53 19.93 2.54
CA ASN A 410 25.30 20.31 1.83
C ASN A 410 24.88 19.26 0.77
N LEU A 411 23.57 19.02 0.61
CA LEU A 411 23.04 17.97 -0.28
C LEU A 411 23.34 18.17 -1.77
N SER A 412 23.56 19.42 -2.20
CA SER A 412 24.14 19.77 -3.50
C SER A 412 25.53 19.15 -3.70
N ASP A 413 26.36 19.23 -2.66
CA ASP A 413 27.71 18.67 -2.63
C ASP A 413 27.70 17.15 -2.41
N ILE A 414 26.74 16.58 -1.66
CA ILE A 414 26.64 15.13 -1.43
C ILE A 414 26.57 14.35 -2.75
N TYR A 415 25.66 14.70 -3.68
CA TYR A 415 25.50 13.93 -4.92
C TYR A 415 26.71 13.97 -5.85
N GLU A 416 27.56 15.01 -5.81
CA GLU A 416 28.82 15.02 -6.56
C GLU A 416 29.98 14.43 -5.74
N SER A 417 30.04 14.67 -4.42
CA SER A 417 31.09 14.14 -3.54
C SER A 417 31.01 12.63 -3.31
N LEU A 418 29.83 12.02 -3.41
CA LEU A 418 29.68 10.56 -3.45
C LEU A 418 30.24 9.93 -4.75
N LYS A 419 30.65 10.75 -5.73
CA LYS A 419 31.46 10.36 -6.90
C LYS A 419 32.95 10.69 -6.74
N GLU A 420 33.35 11.41 -5.69
CA GLU A 420 34.74 11.74 -5.38
C GLU A 420 35.46 10.56 -4.70
N ASP A 421 36.79 10.54 -4.79
CA ASP A 421 37.61 9.52 -4.11
C ASP A 421 37.48 9.61 -2.58
N ARG A 422 37.61 8.47 -1.90
CA ARG A 422 37.43 8.37 -0.43
C ARG A 422 38.42 9.22 0.36
N GLN A 423 39.60 9.56 -0.17
CA GLN A 423 40.52 10.51 0.47
C GLN A 423 40.05 11.97 0.33
N VAL A 424 39.33 12.31 -0.75
CA VAL A 424 38.71 13.64 -0.93
C VAL A 424 37.59 13.79 0.08
N LEU A 425 36.68 12.82 0.18
CA LEU A 425 35.63 12.78 1.20
C LEU A 425 36.21 12.87 2.62
N PHE A 426 37.21 12.03 2.95
CA PHE A 426 37.90 12.11 4.25
C PHE A 426 38.47 13.50 4.52
N LYS A 427 39.09 14.15 3.54
CA LYS A 427 39.61 15.51 3.70
C LYS A 427 38.48 16.51 3.97
N ARG A 428 37.39 16.49 3.19
CA ARG A 428 36.25 17.40 3.33
C ARG A 428 35.62 17.32 4.72
N PHE A 429 35.33 16.11 5.20
CA PHE A 429 34.80 15.92 6.56
C PHE A 429 35.82 16.28 7.65
N SER A 430 37.13 16.12 7.40
CA SER A 430 38.18 16.52 8.35
C SER A 430 38.35 18.03 8.44
N ASP A 431 38.29 18.74 7.30
CA ASP A 431 38.35 20.20 7.24
C ASP A 431 37.14 20.78 8.00
N TRP A 432 35.93 20.31 7.69
CA TRP A 432 34.68 20.69 8.37
C TRP A 432 34.74 20.44 9.88
N TYR A 433 35.27 19.29 10.31
CA TYR A 433 35.44 18.99 11.73
C TYR A 433 36.45 19.92 12.40
N ASP A 434 37.63 20.15 11.81
CA ASP A 434 38.64 21.02 12.41
C ASP A 434 38.17 22.49 12.54
N GLU A 435 37.19 22.91 11.73
CA GLU A 435 36.44 24.17 11.85
C GLU A 435 35.38 24.13 12.97
N HIS A 436 34.36 23.26 12.86
CA HIS A 436 33.16 23.33 13.72
C HIS A 436 33.21 22.54 15.05
N LYS A 437 34.25 21.73 15.32
CA LYS A 437 34.35 20.87 16.53
C LYS A 437 34.13 21.53 17.89
N ASN A 438 34.29 22.86 17.98
CA ASN A 438 34.11 23.64 19.21
C ASN A 438 32.70 24.24 19.34
N GLU A 439 31.83 24.05 18.36
CA GLU A 439 30.48 24.61 18.34
C GLU A 439 29.49 23.79 19.16
N THR A 440 28.58 24.49 19.84
CA THR A 440 27.37 23.87 20.40
C THR A 440 26.35 23.59 19.29
N PRO A 441 25.39 22.64 19.49
CA PRO A 441 24.32 22.42 18.52
C PRO A 441 23.51 23.67 18.13
N VAL A 442 23.38 24.65 19.04
CA VAL A 442 22.74 25.95 18.70
C VAL A 442 23.58 26.76 17.71
N GLN A 443 24.91 26.70 17.79
CA GLN A 443 25.81 27.35 16.82
C GLN A 443 25.80 26.62 15.47
N LEU A 444 25.89 25.28 15.49
CA LEU A 444 25.76 24.45 14.28
C LEU A 444 24.44 24.72 13.56
N ALA A 445 23.34 24.87 14.29
CA ALA A 445 22.05 25.22 13.70
C ALA A 445 22.03 26.65 13.12
N ARG A 446 22.73 27.63 13.73
CA ARG A 446 22.92 28.96 13.12
C ARG A 446 23.74 28.87 11.83
N PHE A 447 24.78 28.04 11.79
CA PHE A 447 25.60 27.78 10.61
C PHE A 447 24.75 27.16 9.48
N TYR A 448 24.08 26.03 9.71
CA TYR A 448 23.25 25.38 8.69
C TYR A 448 22.06 26.24 8.22
N LEU A 449 21.54 27.15 9.06
CA LEU A 449 20.51 28.12 8.66
C LEU A 449 21.07 29.28 7.81
N ALA A 450 22.37 29.58 7.90
CA ALA A 450 23.03 30.66 7.18
C ALA A 450 23.70 30.19 5.87
N GLU A 451 24.30 29.00 5.87
CA GLU A 451 25.18 28.49 4.80
C GLU A 451 24.75 27.14 4.23
N GLY A 452 23.60 26.60 4.66
CA GLY A 452 23.00 25.42 4.04
C GLY A 452 22.36 25.77 2.69
N ASP A 453 22.88 25.26 1.57
CA ASP A 453 22.33 25.47 0.21
C ASP A 453 20.98 24.76 -0.03
N TYR A 454 20.54 23.91 0.90
CA TYR A 454 19.49 22.94 0.69
C TYR A 454 18.43 22.97 1.80
N SER A 455 17.16 22.82 1.41
CA SER A 455 15.99 22.95 2.30
C SER A 455 16.11 22.10 3.57
N PHE A 456 16.45 20.82 3.45
CA PHE A 456 16.59 19.88 4.56
C PHE A 456 17.52 20.36 5.69
N HIS A 457 18.69 20.95 5.39
CA HIS A 457 19.60 21.45 6.44
C HIS A 457 19.03 22.68 7.13
N GLN A 458 18.49 23.62 6.36
CA GLN A 458 17.84 24.82 6.90
C GLN A 458 16.59 24.46 7.73
N GLU A 459 15.81 23.47 7.27
CA GLU A 459 14.62 22.91 7.92
C GLU A 459 14.96 22.26 9.26
N LYS A 460 15.91 21.30 9.29
CA LYS A 460 16.36 20.65 10.52
C LYS A 460 16.99 21.64 11.50
N ALA A 461 17.75 22.61 11.00
CA ALA A 461 18.26 23.72 11.80
C ALA A 461 17.14 24.59 12.39
N MET A 462 16.11 24.93 11.61
CA MET A 462 14.93 25.65 12.11
C MET A 462 14.17 24.85 13.16
N TYR A 463 13.83 23.58 12.92
CA TYR A 463 13.20 22.71 13.94
C TYR A 463 14.02 22.66 15.24
N TYR A 464 15.34 22.56 15.14
CA TYR A 464 16.22 22.57 16.31
C TYR A 464 16.19 23.92 17.05
N LEU A 465 16.27 25.05 16.33
CA LEU A 465 16.26 26.39 16.91
C LEU A 465 14.89 26.80 17.46
N ILE A 466 13.78 26.38 16.84
CA ILE A 466 12.41 26.55 17.33
C ILE A 466 12.27 25.91 18.72
N LYS A 467 12.85 24.72 18.91
CA LYS A 467 12.69 23.89 20.11
C LYS A 467 13.72 24.19 21.22
N ASN A 468 14.95 24.57 20.86
CA ASN A 468 16.07 24.71 21.79
C ASN A 468 16.73 26.11 21.81
N GLY A 469 16.31 27.01 20.92
CA GLY A 469 16.88 28.35 20.76
C GLY A 469 16.46 29.35 21.85
N LYS A 470 17.09 30.52 21.82
CA LYS A 470 16.84 31.67 22.71
C LYS A 470 16.20 32.83 21.93
N GLU A 471 15.87 33.90 22.64
CA GLU A 471 15.29 35.13 22.07
C GLU A 471 16.18 35.83 21.01
N GLU A 472 17.46 35.49 20.95
CA GLU A 472 18.36 35.88 19.86
C GLU A 472 18.23 34.97 18.62
N ASP A 473 18.11 33.65 18.79
CA ASP A 473 17.92 32.68 17.72
C ASP A 473 16.60 32.90 16.97
N PHE A 474 15.52 33.16 17.70
CA PHE A 474 14.20 33.38 17.12
C PHE A 474 14.17 34.56 16.15
N LYS A 475 15.07 35.55 16.27
CA LYS A 475 15.18 36.66 15.29
C LYS A 475 15.76 36.20 13.95
N TYR A 476 16.62 35.19 13.93
CA TYR A 476 17.12 34.57 12.71
C TYR A 476 16.04 33.68 12.08
N VAL A 477 15.32 32.90 12.89
CA VAL A 477 14.18 32.07 12.45
C VAL A 477 13.07 32.95 11.85
N GLU A 478 12.61 33.99 12.55
CA GLU A 478 11.64 34.95 12.01
C GLU A 478 12.12 35.61 10.71
N LYS A 479 13.38 36.04 10.65
CA LYS A 479 13.96 36.66 9.44
C LYS A 479 13.98 35.68 8.27
N TYR A 480 14.35 34.41 8.49
CA TYR A 480 14.35 33.39 7.45
C TYR A 480 12.93 33.13 6.94
N LEU A 481 11.97 32.85 7.83
CA LEU A 481 10.59 32.52 7.46
C LEU A 481 9.89 33.69 6.74
N LEU A 482 10.17 34.93 7.17
CA LEU A 482 9.70 36.15 6.51
C LEU A 482 10.45 36.44 5.19
N GLY A 483 11.62 35.84 4.94
CA GLY A 483 12.38 35.97 3.68
C GLY A 483 12.13 34.86 2.63
N ALA A 484 11.98 33.61 3.05
CA ALA A 484 11.76 32.45 2.19
C ALA A 484 10.40 32.46 1.49
N ASP A 485 10.15 31.57 0.52
CA ASP A 485 8.80 31.42 -0.04
C ASP A 485 7.80 30.96 1.05
N PRO A 486 6.63 31.62 1.21
CA PRO A 486 5.70 31.32 2.30
C PRO A 486 5.03 29.95 2.20
N VAL A 487 4.91 29.37 0.99
CA VAL A 487 4.37 28.02 0.79
C VAL A 487 5.41 26.98 1.22
N ILE A 488 6.67 27.18 0.82
CA ILE A 488 7.78 26.28 1.18
C ILE A 488 8.03 26.28 2.69
N CYS A 489 7.98 27.44 3.36
CA CYS A 489 8.29 27.54 4.80
C CYS A 489 7.08 27.34 5.73
N LEU A 490 5.88 27.05 5.21
CA LEU A 490 4.62 27.19 5.95
C LEU A 490 4.54 26.34 7.21
N ASN A 491 4.96 25.07 7.15
CA ASN A 491 4.93 24.17 8.31
C ASN A 491 5.90 24.61 9.41
N LEU A 492 7.11 25.05 9.05
CA LEU A 492 8.08 25.62 9.99
C LEU A 492 7.57 26.93 10.62
N ALA A 493 6.85 27.74 9.84
CA ALA A 493 6.22 28.97 10.35
C ALA A 493 5.09 28.67 11.33
N LYS A 494 4.27 27.63 11.10
CA LYS A 494 3.33 27.11 12.09
C LYS A 494 4.10 26.68 13.34
N GLU A 495 5.03 25.73 13.23
CA GLU A 495 5.76 25.15 14.37
C GLU A 495 6.50 26.19 15.24
N TYR A 496 7.16 27.19 14.62
CA TYR A 496 7.74 28.32 15.35
C TYR A 496 6.68 29.07 16.18
N PHE A 497 5.54 29.38 15.57
CA PHE A 497 4.46 30.10 16.22
C PHE A 497 3.79 29.27 17.33
N LEU A 498 3.63 27.95 17.15
CA LEU A 498 3.09 27.05 18.18
C LEU A 498 4.03 26.95 19.39
N ALA A 499 5.33 26.73 19.17
CA ALA A 499 6.32 26.65 20.24
C ALA A 499 6.45 27.95 21.06
N ARG A 500 6.16 29.10 20.43
CA ARG A 500 6.23 30.45 21.03
C ARG A 500 4.89 30.94 21.59
N GLY A 501 3.78 30.38 21.11
CA GLY A 501 2.42 30.78 21.43
C GLY A 501 2.20 32.29 21.35
N GLY A 502 1.65 32.87 22.43
CA GLY A 502 1.34 34.30 22.52
C GLY A 502 2.52 35.25 22.30
N ASN A 503 3.77 34.80 22.44
CA ASN A 503 4.95 35.63 22.20
C ASN A 503 5.22 35.87 20.70
N ALA A 504 4.78 34.98 19.82
CA ALA A 504 4.97 35.11 18.36
C ALA A 504 3.84 35.89 17.65
N ARG A 505 2.94 36.58 18.38
CA ARG A 505 1.91 37.46 17.77
C ARG A 505 2.49 38.48 16.77
N GLY A 506 3.66 39.06 17.08
CA GLY A 506 4.34 40.03 16.21
C GLY A 506 5.00 39.43 14.96
N PHE A 507 5.19 38.11 14.93
CA PHE A 507 5.58 37.35 13.74
C PHE A 507 4.35 36.95 12.93
N ALA A 508 3.32 36.41 13.61
CA ALA A 508 2.07 35.99 13.00
C ALA A 508 1.39 37.12 12.19
N GLY A 509 1.39 38.36 12.70
CA GLY A 509 0.89 39.51 11.94
C GLY A 509 1.61 39.72 10.59
N LYS A 510 2.95 39.65 10.59
CA LYS A 510 3.77 39.80 9.37
C LYS A 510 3.63 38.60 8.42
N MET A 511 3.48 37.39 8.95
CA MET A 511 3.18 36.21 8.13
C MET A 511 1.79 36.29 7.51
N LEU A 512 0.79 36.81 8.24
CA LEU A 512 -0.55 37.05 7.69
C LEU A 512 -0.53 38.12 6.59
N GLU A 513 0.17 39.23 6.78
CA GLU A 513 0.42 40.24 5.73
C GLU A 513 1.01 39.57 4.49
N LYS A 514 2.12 38.83 4.65
CA LYS A 514 2.82 38.11 3.58
C LYS A 514 1.99 37.01 2.89
N LEU A 515 1.10 36.32 3.60
CA LEU A 515 0.22 35.29 3.04
C LEU A 515 -0.94 35.90 2.27
N ASN A 516 -1.47 37.05 2.70
CA ASN A 516 -2.47 37.80 1.95
C ASN A 516 -1.88 38.43 0.66
N ASP A 517 -0.60 38.82 0.68
CA ASP A 517 0.13 39.34 -0.48
C ASP A 517 0.47 38.26 -1.54
N ASN A 518 0.29 36.96 -1.22
CA ASN A 518 0.51 35.84 -2.16
C ASN A 518 -0.75 34.96 -2.28
N PRO A 519 -1.82 35.46 -2.93
CA PRO A 519 -3.18 34.94 -2.79
C PRO A 519 -3.49 33.76 -3.71
N ASP A 520 -2.80 32.63 -3.57
CA ASP A 520 -3.39 31.35 -4.01
C ASP A 520 -4.43 30.90 -2.98
N GLU A 521 -5.60 31.54 -3.03
CA GLU A 521 -6.73 31.28 -2.13
C GLU A 521 -7.29 29.85 -2.26
N ASN A 522 -6.80 29.05 -3.23
CA ASN A 522 -7.21 27.65 -3.41
C ASN A 522 -6.36 26.68 -2.59
N ASP A 523 -5.18 27.07 -2.10
CA ASP A 523 -4.34 26.17 -1.30
C ASP A 523 -4.99 25.88 0.08
N LYS A 524 -5.21 24.60 0.40
CA LYS A 524 -5.81 24.13 1.68
C LYS A 524 -4.86 24.40 2.86
N SER A 525 -3.56 24.37 2.62
CA SER A 525 -2.46 24.63 3.56
C SER A 525 -2.38 26.12 3.92
N ILE A 526 -2.34 27.01 2.93
CA ILE A 526 -2.30 28.48 3.14
C ILE A 526 -3.47 28.92 4.01
N ARG A 527 -4.70 28.50 3.66
CA ARG A 527 -5.92 28.82 4.41
C ARG A 527 -5.91 28.28 5.85
N THR A 528 -5.34 27.10 6.06
CA THR A 528 -5.17 26.51 7.40
C THR A 528 -4.15 27.30 8.23
N ALA A 529 -3.02 27.69 7.65
CA ALA A 529 -2.00 28.49 8.33
C ALA A 529 -2.49 29.92 8.66
N ILE A 530 -3.18 30.60 7.74
CA ILE A 530 -3.86 31.88 8.00
C ILE A 530 -4.80 31.76 9.20
N THR A 531 -5.59 30.68 9.25
CA THR A 531 -6.51 30.40 10.36
C THR A 531 -5.76 30.22 11.69
N ILE A 532 -4.67 29.44 11.70
CA ILE A 532 -3.82 29.23 12.88
C ILE A 532 -3.20 30.55 13.37
N PHE A 533 -2.55 31.33 12.50
CA PHE A 533 -1.88 32.57 12.87
C PHE A 533 -2.84 33.64 13.40
N ARG A 534 -4.04 33.75 12.81
CA ARG A 534 -5.06 34.73 13.19
C ARG A 534 -5.77 34.35 14.50
N ASP A 535 -6.15 33.08 14.63
CA ASP A 535 -7.16 32.66 15.61
C ASP A 535 -6.59 31.99 16.88
N TYR A 536 -5.26 31.85 17.00
CA TYR A 536 -4.60 31.19 18.15
C TYR A 536 -4.95 31.72 19.55
N GLN A 537 -5.52 32.92 19.63
CA GLN A 537 -5.93 33.53 20.90
C GLN A 537 -7.27 32.98 21.42
N LEU A 538 -8.02 32.23 20.59
CA LEU A 538 -9.23 31.53 20.99
C LEU A 538 -8.90 30.26 21.80
N SER A 539 -9.69 30.00 22.83
CA SER A 539 -9.71 28.70 23.52
C SER A 539 -10.34 27.61 22.67
N ALA A 540 -10.08 26.33 23.00
CA ALA A 540 -10.73 25.19 22.34
C ALA A 540 -12.28 25.33 22.37
N LYS A 541 -12.82 25.80 23.48
CA LYS A 541 -14.25 26.04 23.69
C LYS A 541 -14.82 27.14 22.79
N GLU A 542 -14.07 28.21 22.53
CA GLU A 542 -14.49 29.27 21.59
C GLU A 542 -14.45 28.78 20.15
N ILE A 543 -13.39 28.06 19.75
CA ILE A 543 -13.27 27.44 18.42
C ILE A 543 -14.44 26.49 18.16
N ILE A 544 -14.74 25.59 19.11
CA ILE A 544 -15.91 24.70 19.09
C ILE A 544 -17.21 25.50 18.98
N GLY A 545 -17.36 26.57 19.76
CA GLY A 545 -18.54 27.43 19.74
C GLY A 545 -18.76 28.12 18.39
N GLU A 546 -17.69 28.54 17.71
CA GLU A 546 -17.76 29.11 16.36
C GLU A 546 -18.09 28.06 15.29
N MET A 547 -17.51 26.85 15.39
CA MET A 547 -17.87 25.72 14.51
C MET A 547 -19.35 25.35 14.64
N VAL A 548 -19.81 25.08 15.86
CA VAL A 548 -21.19 24.68 16.17
C VAL A 548 -22.22 25.75 15.81
N SER A 549 -21.83 27.03 15.82
CA SER A 549 -22.69 28.14 15.38
C SER A 549 -22.58 28.48 13.88
N GLY A 550 -21.77 27.75 13.11
CA GLY A 550 -21.60 27.96 11.66
C GLY A 550 -20.81 29.22 11.30
N LYS A 551 -20.09 29.83 12.25
CA LYS A 551 -19.20 30.98 12.01
C LYS A 551 -17.83 30.58 11.44
N ARG A 552 -17.48 29.31 11.60
CA ARG A 552 -16.16 28.74 11.32
C ARG A 552 -16.35 27.34 10.70
N PRO A 553 -15.69 27.00 9.59
CA PRO A 553 -15.70 25.62 9.07
C PRO A 553 -14.92 24.69 10.01
N PHE A 554 -15.20 23.39 9.94
CA PHE A 554 -14.38 22.40 10.66
C PHE A 554 -13.01 22.25 9.99
N GLU A 555 -13.04 22.18 8.66
CA GLU A 555 -11.90 22.14 7.75
C GLU A 555 -11.02 23.38 7.94
N GLY A 556 -9.70 23.18 8.11
CA GLY A 556 -8.73 24.25 8.35
C GLY A 556 -8.76 24.86 9.75
N SER A 557 -9.74 24.51 10.60
CA SER A 557 -9.76 24.84 12.03
C SER A 557 -9.53 23.62 12.94
N ASN A 558 -9.61 22.39 12.41
CA ASN A 558 -9.34 21.14 13.13
C ASN A 558 -7.87 21.02 13.62
N GLU A 559 -6.89 21.53 12.87
CA GLU A 559 -5.49 21.58 13.31
C GLU A 559 -5.32 22.52 14.52
N LEU A 560 -5.90 23.72 14.47
CA LEU A 560 -5.87 24.66 15.59
C LEU A 560 -6.64 24.14 16.82
N LEU A 561 -7.83 23.57 16.61
CA LEU A 561 -8.63 22.95 17.67
C LEU A 561 -7.83 21.82 18.34
N SER A 562 -7.13 21.00 17.55
CA SER A 562 -6.20 19.99 18.04
C SER A 562 -5.21 20.59 19.04
N ILE A 563 -4.42 21.58 18.60
CA ILE A 563 -3.39 22.20 19.45
C ILE A 563 -3.99 22.75 20.74
N LYS A 564 -5.17 23.37 20.68
CA LYS A 564 -5.86 23.88 21.87
C LYS A 564 -6.40 22.80 22.81
N LEU A 565 -6.78 21.62 22.32
CA LEU A 565 -7.16 20.50 23.18
C LEU A 565 -5.96 19.82 23.84
N LYS A 566 -4.71 20.08 23.40
CA LYS A 566 -3.49 19.70 24.15
C LYS A 566 -3.21 20.63 25.35
N GLU A 567 -3.83 21.81 25.42
CA GLU A 567 -3.76 22.74 26.56
C GLU A 567 -4.82 22.41 27.65
N GLU A 568 -5.82 21.58 27.33
CA GLU A 568 -6.97 21.23 28.16
C GLU A 568 -6.79 19.86 28.88
N LYS A 569 -7.65 19.54 29.87
CA LYS A 569 -7.59 18.25 30.56
C LYS A 569 -8.30 17.12 29.79
N PRO A 570 -7.82 15.87 29.89
CA PRO A 570 -8.46 14.69 29.30
C PRO A 570 -9.98 14.55 29.43
N GLU A 571 -10.49 14.69 30.65
CA GLU A 571 -11.91 14.51 30.95
C GLU A 571 -12.75 15.68 30.39
N ASP A 572 -12.17 16.88 30.44
CA ASP A 572 -12.77 18.10 29.91
C ASP A 572 -12.79 18.07 28.36
N VAL A 573 -11.71 17.62 27.69
CA VAL A 573 -11.61 17.45 26.23
C VAL A 573 -12.72 16.55 25.67
N LEU A 574 -12.87 15.34 26.22
CA LEU A 574 -13.92 14.42 25.77
C LEU A 574 -15.32 14.99 26.04
N GLY A 575 -15.50 15.67 27.18
CA GLY A 575 -16.73 16.38 27.50
C GLY A 575 -17.06 17.50 26.51
N MET A 576 -16.06 18.29 26.08
CA MET A 576 -16.25 19.37 25.10
C MET A 576 -16.64 18.83 23.73
N LEU A 577 -15.92 17.83 23.20
CA LEU A 577 -16.17 17.28 21.86
C LEU A 577 -17.53 16.57 21.76
N LEU A 578 -17.94 15.82 22.80
CA LEU A 578 -19.26 15.19 22.81
C LEU A 578 -20.41 16.21 22.90
N ASN A 579 -20.25 17.28 23.68
CA ASN A 579 -21.22 18.37 23.68
C ASN A 579 -21.24 19.14 22.34
N ALA A 580 -20.10 19.26 21.65
CA ALA A 580 -20.01 19.86 20.32
C ALA A 580 -20.85 19.06 19.31
N ALA A 581 -20.65 17.75 19.24
CA ALA A 581 -21.41 16.86 18.36
C ALA A 581 -22.94 16.91 18.63
N ILE A 582 -23.35 16.93 19.90
CA ILE A 582 -24.78 17.05 20.30
C ILE A 582 -25.38 18.40 19.91
N THR A 583 -24.59 19.48 19.96
CA THR A 583 -25.07 20.85 19.73
C THR A 583 -24.98 21.27 18.25
N ALA A 584 -24.11 20.62 17.47
CA ALA A 584 -24.03 20.79 16.02
C ALA A 584 -25.37 20.45 15.37
N LYS A 585 -26.01 21.43 14.71
CA LYS A 585 -27.30 21.25 14.02
C LYS A 585 -27.17 20.41 12.75
N ASP A 586 -26.04 20.58 12.09
CA ASP A 586 -25.59 19.78 10.95
C ASP A 586 -25.09 18.41 11.44
N SER A 587 -25.43 17.34 10.73
CA SER A 587 -25.09 15.96 11.10
C SER A 587 -23.69 15.53 10.64
N ASP A 588 -23.19 16.09 9.54
CA ASP A 588 -21.84 15.83 9.05
C ASP A 588 -20.81 16.50 9.99
N LEU A 589 -21.09 17.70 10.48
CA LEU A 589 -20.31 18.35 11.55
C LEU A 589 -20.36 17.56 12.86
N SER A 590 -21.50 16.93 13.18
CA SER A 590 -21.62 16.04 14.35
C SER A 590 -20.72 14.81 14.19
N ALA A 591 -20.75 14.16 13.03
CA ALA A 591 -19.86 13.05 12.70
C ALA A 591 -18.38 13.45 12.71
N LYS A 592 -18.02 14.61 12.18
CA LYS A 592 -16.64 15.14 12.21
C LYS A 592 -16.13 15.35 13.64
N PHE A 593 -16.97 15.83 14.57
CA PHE A 593 -16.59 15.87 15.99
C PHE A 593 -16.45 14.48 16.61
N ILE A 594 -17.29 13.50 16.24
CA ILE A 594 -17.20 12.11 16.72
C ILE A 594 -15.93 11.41 16.19
N GLU A 595 -15.64 11.55 14.90
CA GLU A 595 -14.42 11.02 14.27
C GLU A 595 -13.15 11.66 14.84
N PHE A 596 -13.19 12.96 15.12
CA PHE A 596 -12.10 13.67 15.79
C PHE A 596 -11.88 13.17 17.23
N ILE A 597 -12.89 12.59 17.90
CA ILE A 597 -12.67 11.86 19.15
C ILE A 597 -11.86 10.58 18.89
N SER A 598 -12.12 9.79 17.85
CA SER A 598 -11.27 8.61 17.55
C SER A 598 -9.81 8.98 17.26
N PHE A 599 -9.56 9.88 16.30
CA PHE A 599 -8.18 10.25 15.95
C PHE A 599 -7.49 11.09 17.02
N GLY A 600 -8.23 12.01 17.65
CA GLY A 600 -7.73 12.84 18.75
C GLY A 600 -7.44 12.01 19.99
N MET A 601 -8.39 11.23 20.51
CA MET A 601 -8.12 10.39 21.68
C MET A 601 -7.03 9.35 21.39
N GLY A 602 -6.93 8.85 20.15
CA GLY A 602 -5.77 8.10 19.67
C GLY A 602 -4.46 8.87 19.89
N GLY A 603 -4.20 9.92 19.11
CA GLY A 603 -2.93 10.65 19.20
C GLY A 603 -2.60 11.22 20.59
N TYR A 604 -3.60 11.58 21.40
CA TYR A 604 -3.38 12.39 22.61
C TYR A 604 -3.13 11.52 23.85
N PHE A 605 -3.68 10.30 23.86
CA PHE A 605 -3.47 9.34 24.95
C PHE A 605 -2.46 8.25 24.58
N TYR A 606 -2.36 7.90 23.29
CA TYR A 606 -1.55 6.78 22.84
C TYR A 606 -0.08 7.17 22.58
N GLU A 607 0.25 8.46 22.39
CA GLU A 607 1.64 8.95 22.49
C GLU A 607 2.29 8.69 23.88
N GLY A 608 1.49 8.30 24.89
CA GLY A 608 1.95 7.90 26.23
C GLY A 608 1.99 6.39 26.50
N TYR A 609 1.78 5.51 25.50
CA TYR A 609 1.52 4.07 25.71
C TYR A 609 2.63 3.30 26.46
N ASN A 610 3.90 3.66 26.25
CA ASN A 610 5.03 2.99 26.93
C ASN A 610 5.34 3.59 28.33
N THR A 611 4.38 4.27 28.95
CA THR A 611 4.40 4.52 30.41
C THR A 611 3.60 3.42 31.11
N PRO A 612 4.01 2.91 32.29
CA PRO A 612 3.21 1.94 33.07
C PRO A 612 1.83 2.45 33.50
N SER A 613 1.58 3.75 33.33
CA SER A 613 0.32 4.46 33.49
C SER A 613 -0.49 4.62 32.19
N GLY A 614 -0.14 3.86 31.14
CA GLY A 614 -0.57 3.97 29.73
C GLY A 614 -1.92 4.64 29.53
N GLY A 615 -1.91 5.73 28.74
CA GLY A 615 -2.92 6.80 28.71
C GLY A 615 -4.36 6.31 28.80
N ARG A 616 -4.89 6.22 30.02
CA ARG A 616 -6.24 5.69 30.26
C ARG A 616 -7.27 6.65 29.70
N LEU A 617 -8.04 6.19 28.73
CA LEU A 617 -9.22 6.89 28.24
C LEU A 617 -10.12 7.30 29.43
N PRO A 618 -10.67 8.53 29.44
CA PRO A 618 -11.56 8.99 30.50
C PRO A 618 -12.68 7.98 30.78
N PRO A 619 -12.94 7.61 32.05
CA PRO A 619 -13.96 6.63 32.39
C PRO A 619 -15.34 7.07 31.87
N ILE A 620 -15.98 6.21 31.07
CA ILE A 620 -17.23 6.52 30.35
C ILE A 620 -18.36 7.06 31.25
N LYS A 621 -18.34 6.71 32.55
CA LYS A 621 -19.25 7.24 33.57
C LYS A 621 -19.29 8.78 33.63
N GLY A 622 -18.21 9.48 33.28
CA GLY A 622 -18.19 10.95 33.24
C GLY A 622 -18.97 11.56 32.05
N THR A 623 -19.13 10.80 30.96
CA THR A 623 -19.70 11.26 29.69
C THR A 623 -20.89 10.43 29.20
N LEU A 624 -21.35 9.47 30.01
CA LEU A 624 -22.39 8.48 29.72
C LEU A 624 -23.67 9.08 29.12
N GLU A 625 -24.20 10.16 29.71
CA GLU A 625 -25.42 10.83 29.25
C GLU A 625 -25.23 11.72 28.01
N LEU A 626 -23.99 11.92 27.56
CA LEU A 626 -23.67 12.52 26.26
C LEU A 626 -23.63 11.42 25.18
N TRP A 627 -22.91 10.33 25.46
CA TRP A 627 -22.87 9.15 24.59
C TRP A 627 -24.27 8.58 24.28
N LYS A 628 -25.14 8.45 25.29
CA LYS A 628 -26.55 8.03 25.09
C LYS A 628 -27.34 8.94 24.17
N LYS A 629 -27.10 10.27 24.20
CA LYS A 629 -27.79 11.23 23.32
C LYS A 629 -27.34 11.09 21.87
N LEU A 630 -26.03 10.92 21.65
CA LEU A 630 -25.47 10.72 20.32
C LEU A 630 -25.87 9.36 19.72
N LEU A 631 -25.91 8.29 20.52
CA LEU A 631 -26.42 6.98 20.08
C LEU A 631 -27.91 7.00 19.71
N ALA A 632 -28.69 7.91 20.30
CA ALA A 632 -30.09 8.15 19.96
C ALA A 632 -30.27 9.10 18.76
N ASP A 633 -29.18 9.62 18.18
CA ASP A 633 -29.23 10.57 17.07
C ASP A 633 -29.44 9.84 15.73
N THR A 634 -30.66 9.94 15.24
CA THR A 634 -31.11 9.32 13.98
C THR A 634 -30.93 10.23 12.76
N ARG A 635 -30.27 11.39 12.88
CA ARG A 635 -29.99 12.24 11.72
C ARG A 635 -29.10 11.49 10.72
N PRO A 636 -29.44 11.49 9.42
CA PRO A 636 -28.63 10.84 8.39
C PRO A 636 -27.30 11.59 8.19
N LEU A 637 -26.29 10.86 7.72
CA LEU A 637 -25.00 11.42 7.29
C LEU A 637 -24.96 11.52 5.76
N ASP A 638 -24.36 12.58 5.23
CA ASP A 638 -24.04 12.67 3.81
C ASP A 638 -22.67 12.04 3.54
N GLY A 639 -22.71 10.77 3.10
CA GLY A 639 -21.52 10.00 2.70
C GLY A 639 -20.78 10.52 1.45
N GLN A 640 -21.05 11.74 0.97
CA GLN A 640 -20.24 12.47 -0.02
C GLN A 640 -19.56 13.75 0.53
N LYS A 641 -19.90 14.21 1.75
CA LYS A 641 -19.32 15.43 2.38
C LYS A 641 -18.27 15.16 3.45
N LEU A 642 -18.04 13.89 3.73
CA LEU A 642 -17.05 13.38 4.66
C LEU A 642 -15.90 12.75 3.82
N GLU A 643 -14.66 12.73 4.33
CA GLU A 643 -13.43 12.42 3.54
C GLU A 643 -12.81 11.03 3.89
N SER A 644 -13.45 10.18 4.70
CA SER A 644 -12.84 9.01 5.37
C SER A 644 -13.48 7.63 5.09
N TYR A 645 -12.65 6.59 5.19
CA TYR A 645 -12.98 5.21 4.84
C TYR A 645 -14.05 4.54 5.76
N LEU A 646 -14.37 5.18 6.89
CA LEU A 646 -15.40 4.76 7.84
C LEU A 646 -16.83 4.95 7.28
N GLU A 647 -17.02 5.96 6.43
CA GLU A 647 -18.31 6.63 6.28
C GLU A 647 -19.27 5.91 5.34
N SER A 648 -18.74 5.21 4.33
CA SER A 648 -19.50 4.33 3.41
C SER A 648 -20.25 3.17 4.12
N LYS A 649 -20.09 3.03 5.44
CA LYS A 649 -20.58 1.93 6.26
C LYS A 649 -21.57 2.37 7.36
N VAL A 650 -21.68 3.65 7.69
CA VAL A 650 -22.61 4.22 8.69
C VAL A 650 -23.68 5.09 8.03
N GLY A 651 -24.93 5.01 8.49
CA GLY A 651 -26.05 5.77 7.92
C GLY A 651 -26.51 6.97 8.75
N THR A 652 -26.17 7.03 10.04
CA THR A 652 -26.57 8.10 10.97
C THR A 652 -25.48 8.46 11.96
N VAL A 653 -25.62 9.62 12.60
CA VAL A 653 -24.78 10.08 13.72
C VAL A 653 -24.68 9.01 14.82
N GLY A 654 -25.79 8.37 15.19
CA GLY A 654 -25.80 7.30 16.20
C GLY A 654 -25.07 6.02 15.79
N GLU A 655 -25.05 5.67 14.50
CA GLU A 655 -24.25 4.52 14.02
C GLU A 655 -22.75 4.83 14.04
N MET A 656 -22.35 6.05 13.65
CA MET A 656 -20.96 6.51 13.80
C MET A 656 -20.54 6.57 15.28
N THR A 657 -21.43 7.02 16.16
CA THR A 657 -21.21 7.06 17.62
C THR A 657 -20.96 5.65 18.18
N ALA A 658 -21.73 4.65 17.72
CA ALA A 658 -21.54 3.26 18.13
C ALA A 658 -20.19 2.72 17.67
N LEU A 659 -19.75 3.04 16.45
CA LEU A 659 -18.44 2.63 15.93
C LEU A 659 -17.28 3.25 16.75
N ILE A 660 -17.35 4.55 17.08
CA ILE A 660 -16.27 5.20 17.84
C ILE A 660 -16.24 4.76 19.31
N LEU A 661 -17.39 4.51 19.94
CA LEU A 661 -17.43 3.90 21.28
C LEU A 661 -16.79 2.51 21.30
N GLU A 662 -17.00 1.72 20.25
CA GLU A 662 -16.43 0.39 20.08
C GLU A 662 -14.91 0.44 19.89
N MET A 663 -14.41 1.38 19.08
CA MET A 663 -12.96 1.59 18.90
C MET A 663 -12.27 2.01 20.21
N LEU A 664 -12.90 2.86 21.00
CA LEU A 664 -12.34 3.39 22.25
C LEU A 664 -12.41 2.39 23.41
N TYR A 665 -13.56 1.74 23.61
CA TYR A 665 -13.82 0.95 24.82
C TYR A 665 -14.05 -0.56 24.56
N GLY A 666 -14.01 -1.02 23.30
CA GLY A 666 -14.33 -2.40 22.90
C GLY A 666 -13.14 -3.38 22.82
N ASN A 667 -11.93 -2.97 23.19
CA ASN A 667 -10.66 -3.71 22.98
C ASN A 667 -10.29 -3.90 21.51
N TYR A 668 -10.20 -2.76 20.80
CA TYR A 668 -9.78 -2.68 19.39
C TYR A 668 -8.44 -3.40 19.14
N TYR A 669 -7.45 -3.19 20.00
CA TYR A 669 -6.06 -3.58 19.71
C TYR A 669 -5.74 -5.07 19.95
N GLU A 670 -6.34 -5.73 20.95
CA GLU A 670 -6.16 -7.20 21.12
C GLU A 670 -7.02 -8.05 20.17
N THR A 671 -7.90 -7.43 19.37
CA THR A 671 -8.72 -8.12 18.37
C THR A 671 -8.31 -7.84 16.92
N ALA A 672 -7.59 -6.74 16.68
CA ALA A 672 -7.01 -6.35 15.39
C ALA A 672 -5.58 -6.91 15.20
N SER A 673 -5.44 -8.23 15.07
CA SER A 673 -4.15 -8.86 14.74
C SER A 673 -3.77 -8.57 13.28
N GLY A 674 -3.03 -7.47 13.06
CA GLY A 674 -2.59 -6.99 11.74
C GLY A 674 -3.65 -6.16 11.01
N CYS A 675 -4.82 -6.73 10.75
CA CYS A 675 -5.90 -6.02 10.05
C CYS A 675 -6.70 -5.12 11.00
N GLY A 676 -6.97 -3.87 10.61
CA GLY A 676 -7.72 -2.93 11.45
C GLY A 676 -9.16 -3.39 11.71
N LEU A 677 -9.78 -2.94 12.81
CA LEU A 677 -11.18 -3.28 13.11
C LEU A 677 -12.14 -2.77 12.02
N ASN A 678 -11.74 -1.72 11.29
CA ASN A 678 -12.43 -1.25 10.08
C ASN A 678 -12.52 -2.34 9.02
N ASP A 679 -11.43 -3.05 8.78
CA ASP A 679 -11.31 -4.08 7.76
C ASP A 679 -11.97 -5.36 8.25
N MET A 680 -11.74 -5.75 9.51
CA MET A 680 -12.42 -6.89 10.13
C MET A 680 -13.95 -6.71 10.15
N GLN A 681 -14.47 -5.55 10.57
CA GLN A 681 -15.92 -5.27 10.51
C GLN A 681 -16.42 -5.13 9.07
N SER A 682 -15.64 -4.58 8.14
CA SER A 682 -16.05 -4.50 6.72
C SER A 682 -16.17 -5.90 6.11
N TYR A 683 -15.17 -6.75 6.33
CA TYR A 683 -15.13 -8.16 5.92
C TYR A 683 -16.29 -8.94 6.55
N MET A 684 -16.46 -8.86 7.87
CA MET A 684 -17.62 -9.44 8.55
C MET A 684 -18.96 -8.85 8.08
N ALA A 685 -19.04 -7.60 7.60
CA ALA A 685 -20.26 -6.99 7.09
C ALA A 685 -20.54 -7.28 5.60
N ILE A 686 -19.51 -7.62 4.80
CA ILE A 686 -19.66 -8.26 3.49
C ILE A 686 -20.25 -9.66 3.67
N ILE A 687 -19.74 -10.40 4.66
CA ILE A 687 -20.01 -11.83 4.88
C ILE A 687 -21.29 -12.04 5.68
N LEU A 688 -21.40 -11.56 6.92
CA LEU A 688 -22.59 -11.74 7.77
C LEU A 688 -23.69 -10.69 7.51
N GLY A 689 -23.38 -9.64 6.73
CA GLY A 689 -24.28 -8.52 6.43
C GLY A 689 -24.19 -7.38 7.45
N LYS A 690 -24.24 -6.14 6.96
CA LYS A 690 -24.18 -4.90 7.77
C LYS A 690 -25.14 -4.92 8.98
N ASP A 691 -26.37 -5.40 8.82
CA ASP A 691 -27.38 -5.40 9.89
C ASP A 691 -27.02 -6.32 11.07
N THR A 692 -26.44 -7.49 10.77
CA THR A 692 -25.96 -8.46 11.76
C THR A 692 -24.86 -7.84 12.62
N ILE A 693 -23.85 -7.25 11.98
CA ILE A 693 -22.73 -6.60 12.66
C ILE A 693 -23.20 -5.40 13.48
N ARG A 694 -24.05 -4.53 12.92
CA ARG A 694 -24.66 -3.39 13.64
C ARG A 694 -25.41 -3.82 14.91
N ASN A 695 -26.09 -4.97 14.88
CA ASN A 695 -26.79 -5.50 16.06
C ASN A 695 -25.82 -6.05 17.11
N ILE A 696 -24.76 -6.76 16.70
CA ILE A 696 -23.70 -7.25 17.59
C ILE A 696 -22.95 -6.08 18.25
N THR A 697 -22.54 -5.09 17.47
CA THR A 697 -21.90 -3.87 17.98
C THR A 697 -22.85 -3.13 18.92
N ARG A 698 -24.15 -2.96 18.60
CA ARG A 698 -25.11 -2.31 19.52
C ARG A 698 -25.19 -3.02 20.87
N ALA A 699 -25.26 -4.36 20.89
CA ALA A 699 -25.28 -5.14 22.13
C ALA A 699 -23.97 -5.01 22.94
N ARG A 700 -22.81 -4.89 22.27
CA ARG A 700 -21.52 -4.58 22.93
C ARG A 700 -21.49 -3.15 23.48
N ILE A 701 -22.02 -2.16 22.74
CA ILE A 701 -22.14 -0.77 23.20
C ILE A 701 -23.04 -0.67 24.43
N GLU A 702 -24.16 -1.39 24.50
CA GLU A 702 -25.02 -1.44 25.69
C GLU A 702 -24.22 -1.89 26.93
N LYS A 703 -23.29 -2.85 26.78
CA LYS A 703 -22.40 -3.30 27.86
C LYS A 703 -21.27 -2.33 28.18
N ILE A 704 -20.69 -1.66 27.19
CA ILE A 704 -19.76 -0.54 27.41
C ILE A 704 -20.43 0.60 28.22
N LEU A 705 -21.70 0.92 27.94
CA LEU A 705 -22.48 1.93 28.68
C LEU A 705 -22.87 1.48 30.11
N GLU A 706 -23.04 0.18 30.34
CA GLU A 706 -23.16 -0.40 31.69
C GLU A 706 -21.84 -0.33 32.48
N GLY A 707 -20.71 -0.08 31.81
CA GLY A 707 -19.37 -0.07 32.41
C GLY A 707 -18.73 -1.46 32.50
N VAL A 708 -19.23 -2.44 31.74
CA VAL A 708 -18.56 -3.74 31.55
C VAL A 708 -17.22 -3.51 30.88
N LYS A 709 -16.17 -4.21 31.32
CA LYS A 709 -14.84 -4.03 30.75
C LYS A 709 -14.70 -4.69 29.39
N ALA A 710 -13.72 -4.23 28.63
CA ALA A 710 -13.53 -4.61 27.25
C ALA A 710 -13.22 -6.12 27.06
N GLU A 711 -12.57 -6.76 28.04
CA GLU A 711 -12.26 -8.20 28.05
C GLU A 711 -13.48 -9.06 28.42
N GLU A 712 -14.50 -8.46 29.04
CA GLU A 712 -15.75 -9.07 29.50
C GLU A 712 -16.89 -8.92 28.46
N LEU A 713 -16.68 -8.17 27.37
CA LEU A 713 -17.68 -7.94 26.32
C LEU A 713 -17.93 -9.19 25.46
N PRO A 714 -19.16 -9.41 24.96
CA PRO A 714 -19.45 -10.48 23.99
C PRO A 714 -18.55 -10.34 22.75
N LYS A 715 -17.75 -11.35 22.44
CA LYS A 715 -16.81 -11.31 21.30
C LYS A 715 -17.56 -11.25 19.96
N TYR A 716 -16.93 -10.66 18.94
CA TYR A 716 -17.42 -10.82 17.57
C TYR A 716 -17.38 -12.30 17.14
N PRO A 717 -18.28 -12.73 16.24
CA PRO A 717 -18.23 -14.04 15.64
C PRO A 717 -16.86 -14.29 14.98
N ASN A 718 -16.29 -15.47 15.21
CA ASN A 718 -15.02 -15.88 14.62
C ASN A 718 -15.08 -17.39 14.35
N ALA A 719 -14.75 -17.81 13.12
CA ALA A 719 -14.74 -19.21 12.70
C ALA A 719 -13.78 -20.09 13.53
N ALA A 720 -12.74 -19.51 14.15
CA ALA A 720 -11.85 -20.20 15.07
C ALA A 720 -12.58 -20.76 16.30
N ASN A 721 -13.68 -20.12 16.75
CA ASN A 721 -14.47 -20.56 17.91
C ASN A 721 -15.26 -21.86 17.63
N VAL A 722 -15.48 -22.22 16.36
CA VAL A 722 -16.18 -23.45 15.97
C VAL A 722 -15.20 -24.63 16.02
N SER A 723 -15.51 -25.70 16.77
CA SER A 723 -14.62 -26.86 16.86
C SER A 723 -14.43 -27.55 15.49
N ASN A 724 -13.24 -28.07 15.20
CA ASN A 724 -12.92 -28.62 13.87
C ASN A 724 -13.85 -29.80 13.46
N ALA A 725 -14.34 -30.57 14.44
CA ALA A 725 -15.37 -31.59 14.20
C ALA A 725 -16.73 -30.98 13.78
N ARG A 726 -17.13 -29.85 14.37
CA ARG A 726 -18.35 -29.13 13.96
C ARG A 726 -18.15 -28.41 12.62
N LYS A 727 -16.97 -27.81 12.36
CA LYS A 727 -16.60 -27.26 11.04
C LYS A 727 -16.82 -28.29 9.93
N LYS A 728 -16.20 -29.46 10.06
CA LYS A 728 -16.38 -30.58 9.11
C LYS A 728 -17.85 -30.98 8.95
N THR A 729 -18.59 -31.06 10.06
CA THR A 729 -20.03 -31.39 10.05
C THR A 729 -20.85 -30.36 9.26
N ILE A 730 -20.55 -29.07 9.38
CA ILE A 730 -21.24 -27.99 8.67
C ILE A 730 -20.96 -28.08 7.16
N ILE A 731 -19.70 -28.25 6.78
CA ILE A 731 -19.33 -28.40 5.36
C ILE A 731 -19.94 -29.68 4.77
N GLU A 732 -19.93 -30.81 5.49
CA GLU A 732 -20.64 -32.03 5.06
C GLU A 732 -22.17 -31.85 4.96
N GLN A 733 -22.78 -30.98 5.78
CA GLN A 733 -24.21 -30.63 5.69
C GLN A 733 -24.49 -29.77 4.45
N VAL A 734 -23.65 -28.79 4.16
CA VAL A 734 -23.69 -27.96 2.95
C VAL A 734 -23.50 -28.82 1.69
N GLU A 735 -22.48 -29.69 1.66
CA GLU A 735 -22.15 -30.61 0.56
C GLU A 735 -23.30 -31.57 0.22
N LYS A 736 -24.20 -31.86 1.18
CA LYS A 736 -25.34 -32.78 1.01
C LYS A 736 -26.71 -32.07 0.92
N ALA A 737 -26.77 -30.76 1.12
CA ALA A 737 -27.99 -29.98 0.99
C ALA A 737 -28.44 -29.81 -0.47
N LYS A 738 -29.75 -29.65 -0.69
CA LYS A 738 -30.37 -29.32 -1.98
C LYS A 738 -30.61 -27.81 -2.09
N ASP A 739 -30.84 -27.31 -3.31
CA ASP A 739 -31.19 -25.92 -3.59
C ASP A 739 -32.37 -25.41 -2.72
N ASP A 740 -33.42 -26.21 -2.53
CA ASP A 740 -34.58 -25.83 -1.69
C ASP A 740 -34.28 -25.87 -0.17
N ASP A 741 -33.26 -26.63 0.24
CA ASP A 741 -32.90 -26.85 1.65
C ASP A 741 -31.77 -25.91 2.13
N ILE A 742 -30.89 -25.42 1.24
CA ILE A 742 -29.68 -24.67 1.63
C ILE A 742 -30.00 -23.37 2.37
N ALA A 743 -30.95 -22.57 1.90
CA ALA A 743 -31.33 -21.32 2.57
C ALA A 743 -31.82 -21.56 4.00
N LYS A 744 -32.52 -22.69 4.23
CA LYS A 744 -33.00 -23.11 5.54
C LYS A 744 -31.87 -23.65 6.43
N LEU A 745 -30.92 -24.40 5.87
CA LEU A 745 -29.71 -24.84 6.56
C LEU A 745 -28.89 -23.63 7.04
N ILE A 746 -28.55 -22.72 6.13
CA ILE A 746 -27.74 -21.53 6.41
C ILE A 746 -28.42 -20.59 7.42
N SER A 747 -29.76 -20.46 7.36
CA SER A 747 -30.55 -19.71 8.36
C SER A 747 -30.59 -20.36 9.75
N SER A 748 -30.17 -21.64 9.88
CA SER A 748 -30.15 -22.36 11.17
C SER A 748 -28.76 -22.39 11.84
N LEU A 749 -27.73 -21.87 11.18
CA LEU A 749 -26.36 -21.79 11.68
C LEU A 749 -26.12 -20.52 12.50
N THR A 750 -25.18 -20.56 13.45
CA THR A 750 -24.69 -19.34 14.12
C THR A 750 -23.83 -18.50 13.18
N ASP A 751 -23.50 -17.27 13.58
CA ASP A 751 -22.67 -16.39 12.75
C ASP A 751 -21.20 -16.87 12.69
N GLU A 752 -20.69 -17.53 13.73
CA GLU A 752 -19.40 -18.23 13.68
C GLU A 752 -19.43 -19.41 12.69
N GLU A 753 -20.53 -20.16 12.68
CA GLU A 753 -20.72 -21.31 11.78
C GLU A 753 -20.90 -20.87 10.32
N LYS A 754 -21.46 -19.69 10.07
CA LYS A 754 -21.49 -19.04 8.75
C LYS A 754 -20.09 -18.58 8.31
N LEU A 755 -19.30 -17.98 9.20
CA LEU A 755 -17.92 -17.59 8.87
C LEU A 755 -17.05 -18.81 8.48
N VAL A 756 -17.24 -19.97 9.14
CA VAL A 756 -16.57 -21.23 8.73
C VAL A 756 -16.84 -21.57 7.26
N ILE A 757 -18.08 -21.41 6.81
CA ILE A 757 -18.49 -21.70 5.44
C ILE A 757 -17.76 -20.79 4.45
N TYR A 758 -17.67 -19.49 4.74
CA TYR A 758 -16.96 -18.53 3.90
C TYR A 758 -15.45 -18.84 3.81
N TYR A 759 -14.78 -19.04 4.94
CA TYR A 759 -13.34 -19.34 4.93
C TYR A 759 -13.01 -20.68 4.25
N GLU A 760 -13.93 -21.66 4.25
CA GLU A 760 -13.78 -22.93 3.51
C GLU A 760 -14.08 -22.78 2.00
N GLU A 761 -14.78 -21.73 1.55
CA GLU A 761 -14.83 -21.38 0.11
C GLU A 761 -13.49 -20.76 -0.33
N ASP A 762 -13.03 -19.76 0.41
CA ASP A 762 -11.79 -19.00 0.16
C ASP A 762 -10.54 -19.91 0.15
N ASN A 763 -10.48 -20.91 1.03
CA ASN A 763 -9.41 -21.91 1.07
C ASN A 763 -9.54 -23.03 0.02
N ARG A 764 -10.56 -23.04 -0.85
CA ARG A 764 -10.81 -24.09 -1.86
C ARG A 764 -11.09 -23.53 -3.28
N PRO A 765 -10.25 -22.63 -3.84
CA PRO A 765 -10.56 -21.89 -5.08
C PRO A 765 -10.59 -22.72 -6.39
N GLU A 766 -10.38 -24.04 -6.35
CA GLU A 766 -10.22 -24.89 -7.55
C GLU A 766 -11.13 -26.11 -7.66
N VAL A 767 -11.81 -26.52 -6.59
CA VAL A 767 -12.95 -27.43 -6.74
C VAL A 767 -14.07 -26.63 -7.38
N ASP A 768 -14.86 -27.19 -8.30
CA ASP A 768 -16.09 -26.58 -8.83
C ASP A 768 -16.87 -25.98 -7.65
N ASN A 769 -16.82 -24.65 -7.51
CA ASN A 769 -16.94 -24.01 -6.21
C ASN A 769 -18.23 -24.49 -5.54
N LEU A 770 -18.07 -25.07 -4.35
CA LEU A 770 -19.10 -25.83 -3.63
C LEU A 770 -20.44 -25.09 -3.54
N PHE A 771 -20.38 -23.77 -3.52
CA PHE A 771 -21.52 -22.88 -3.36
C PHE A 771 -22.14 -22.51 -4.71
N THR A 772 -21.40 -22.46 -5.82
CA THR A 772 -21.91 -22.08 -7.16
C THR A 772 -23.09 -22.92 -7.64
N ARG A 773 -23.22 -24.19 -7.20
CA ARG A 773 -24.43 -25.00 -7.48
C ARG A 773 -25.71 -24.37 -6.91
N PHE A 774 -25.59 -23.74 -5.74
CA PHE A 774 -26.65 -22.99 -5.05
C PHE A 774 -26.80 -21.55 -5.56
N TRP A 775 -26.09 -21.17 -6.64
CA TRP A 775 -26.12 -19.81 -7.21
C TRP A 775 -27.54 -19.27 -7.40
N LYS A 776 -28.45 -20.10 -7.94
CA LYS A 776 -29.86 -19.74 -8.16
C LYS A 776 -30.52 -19.21 -6.89
N VAL A 777 -30.20 -19.80 -5.73
CA VAL A 777 -30.76 -19.41 -4.43
C VAL A 777 -30.21 -18.07 -3.98
N ALA A 778 -28.90 -17.83 -4.14
CA ALA A 778 -28.27 -16.53 -3.84
C ALA A 778 -28.74 -15.41 -4.78
N ASN A 779 -29.13 -15.76 -6.00
CA ASN A 779 -29.41 -14.81 -7.07
C ASN A 779 -30.90 -14.56 -7.34
N ASN A 780 -31.81 -15.28 -6.69
CA ASN A 780 -33.24 -15.03 -6.80
C ASN A 780 -33.58 -13.62 -6.29
N VAL A 781 -34.33 -12.84 -7.08
CA VAL A 781 -34.75 -11.49 -6.68
C VAL A 781 -35.75 -11.60 -5.52
N SER A 782 -35.26 -11.34 -4.30
CA SER A 782 -36.01 -11.50 -3.05
C SER A 782 -36.81 -10.25 -2.67
N ASN A 783 -36.45 -9.07 -3.22
CA ASN A 783 -37.21 -7.83 -3.02
C ASN A 783 -37.03 -6.86 -4.21
N LEU A 784 -38.07 -6.05 -4.47
CA LEU A 784 -38.08 -5.00 -5.47
C LEU A 784 -38.75 -3.75 -4.88
N GLU A 785 -37.94 -2.75 -4.55
CA GLU A 785 -38.33 -1.51 -3.91
C GLU A 785 -38.21 -0.33 -4.88
N SER A 786 -39.12 0.64 -4.76
CA SER A 786 -38.98 1.95 -5.39
C SER A 786 -39.50 3.01 -4.46
N GLU A 787 -38.67 3.99 -4.15
CA GLU A 787 -39.05 5.20 -3.38
C GLU A 787 -40.04 6.08 -4.14
N VAL A 788 -40.20 5.86 -5.45
CA VAL A 788 -41.02 6.69 -6.33
C VAL A 788 -42.21 5.87 -6.85
N PRO A 789 -43.42 6.08 -6.31
CA PRO A 789 -44.59 5.30 -6.71
C PRO A 789 -44.95 5.40 -8.20
N GLU A 790 -44.52 6.47 -8.89
CA GLU A 790 -44.71 6.64 -10.34
C GLU A 790 -43.70 5.83 -11.20
N TRP A 791 -42.65 5.24 -10.61
CA TRP A 791 -41.70 4.35 -11.31
C TRP A 791 -42.07 2.86 -11.12
N ASN A 792 -43.27 2.58 -10.63
CA ASN A 792 -43.81 1.23 -10.44
C ASN A 792 -44.02 0.44 -11.75
N ASP A 793 -43.74 0.99 -12.93
CA ASP A 793 -43.66 0.26 -14.20
C ASP A 793 -42.74 -0.98 -14.11
N LEU A 794 -41.74 -0.96 -13.21
CA LEU A 794 -40.92 -2.16 -12.89
C LEU A 794 -41.74 -3.37 -12.41
N LYS A 795 -42.96 -3.19 -11.88
CA LYS A 795 -43.86 -4.32 -11.57
C LYS A 795 -44.24 -5.13 -12.81
N GLY A 796 -44.15 -4.53 -14.00
CA GLY A 796 -44.29 -5.21 -15.29
C GLY A 796 -43.12 -6.13 -15.66
N LEU A 797 -42.00 -6.13 -14.92
CA LEU A 797 -40.90 -7.07 -15.17
C LEU A 797 -41.18 -8.50 -14.67
N ASP A 798 -42.06 -8.67 -13.67
CA ASP A 798 -42.42 -9.99 -13.12
C ASP A 798 -41.19 -10.83 -12.67
N ILE A 799 -40.19 -10.18 -12.06
CA ILE A 799 -38.91 -10.81 -11.68
C ILE A 799 -38.86 -11.37 -10.26
N GLY A 800 -39.88 -11.12 -9.43
CA GLY A 800 -39.90 -11.59 -8.03
C GLY A 800 -39.76 -13.12 -7.92
N GLY A 801 -38.76 -13.59 -7.17
CA GLY A 801 -38.46 -15.01 -7.03
C GLY A 801 -37.81 -15.68 -8.25
N ARG A 802 -37.44 -14.91 -9.29
CA ARG A 802 -36.65 -15.41 -10.44
C ARG A 802 -35.16 -15.07 -10.23
N PRO A 803 -34.21 -15.87 -10.75
CA PRO A 803 -32.79 -15.51 -10.77
C PRO A 803 -32.57 -14.19 -11.53
N PHE A 804 -31.73 -13.30 -10.99
CA PHE A 804 -31.33 -12.07 -11.66
C PHE A 804 -30.38 -12.37 -12.83
N ASP A 805 -30.84 -12.13 -14.06
CA ASP A 805 -30.07 -12.42 -15.28
C ASP A 805 -29.55 -11.16 -15.98
N LYS A 806 -28.64 -11.35 -16.94
CA LYS A 806 -28.05 -10.27 -17.74
C LYS A 806 -29.12 -9.44 -18.45
N ALA A 807 -30.17 -10.09 -18.97
CA ALA A 807 -31.30 -9.45 -19.62
C ALA A 807 -32.15 -8.58 -18.65
N THR A 808 -32.19 -8.91 -17.36
CA THR A 808 -32.77 -8.06 -16.31
C THR A 808 -31.86 -6.87 -16.03
N CYS A 809 -30.54 -7.09 -15.97
CA CYS A 809 -29.55 -6.02 -15.80
C CYS A 809 -29.60 -4.99 -16.95
N GLU A 810 -29.64 -5.45 -18.20
CA GLU A 810 -29.82 -4.64 -19.42
C GLU A 810 -31.12 -3.82 -19.39
N LYS A 811 -32.24 -4.41 -18.94
CA LYS A 811 -33.51 -3.68 -18.75
C LYS A 811 -33.42 -2.61 -17.67
N LEU A 812 -32.69 -2.84 -16.58
CA LEU A 812 -32.50 -1.82 -15.54
C LEU A 812 -31.64 -0.66 -16.06
N LEU A 813 -30.58 -0.92 -16.83
CA LEU A 813 -29.79 0.12 -17.50
C LEU A 813 -30.67 0.96 -18.45
N GLU A 814 -31.47 0.33 -19.31
CA GLU A 814 -32.37 1.05 -20.23
C GLU A 814 -33.51 1.78 -19.50
N ILE A 815 -33.97 1.31 -18.33
CA ILE A 815 -34.93 2.06 -17.50
C ILE A 815 -34.26 3.28 -16.86
N SER A 816 -33.02 3.16 -16.38
CA SER A 816 -32.21 4.30 -15.94
C SER A 816 -32.02 5.33 -17.06
N ARG A 817 -31.73 4.86 -18.28
CA ARG A 817 -31.62 5.66 -19.51
C ARG A 817 -32.93 6.36 -19.88
N LYS A 818 -34.06 5.65 -19.80
CA LYS A 818 -35.40 6.21 -20.06
C LYS A 818 -35.74 7.31 -19.07
N LEU A 819 -35.50 7.10 -17.77
CA LEU A 819 -35.76 8.11 -16.75
C LEU A 819 -34.91 9.37 -16.96
N ALA A 820 -33.61 9.21 -17.26
CA ALA A 820 -32.73 10.30 -17.62
C ALA A 820 -33.19 11.07 -18.88
N LEU A 821 -33.63 10.36 -19.93
CA LEU A 821 -34.24 10.98 -21.12
C LEU A 821 -35.57 11.68 -20.84
N GLU A 822 -36.34 11.22 -19.85
CA GLU A 822 -37.56 11.88 -19.34
C GLU A 822 -37.26 13.08 -18.40
N GLY A 823 -35.99 13.45 -18.20
CA GLY A 823 -35.60 14.57 -17.34
C GLY A 823 -35.49 14.22 -15.85
N LYS A 824 -35.48 12.94 -15.48
CA LYS A 824 -35.52 12.46 -14.08
C LYS A 824 -34.16 11.87 -13.68
N ALA A 825 -33.55 12.41 -12.62
CA ALA A 825 -32.34 11.83 -12.03
C ALA A 825 -32.69 10.60 -11.18
N ALA A 826 -32.18 9.42 -11.57
CA ALA A 826 -32.62 8.14 -11.03
C ALA A 826 -31.44 7.23 -10.68
N LYS A 827 -31.49 6.61 -9.50
CA LYS A 827 -30.56 5.58 -9.06
C LYS A 827 -31.27 4.23 -9.05
N ILE A 828 -30.60 3.18 -9.52
CA ILE A 828 -31.04 1.79 -9.41
C ILE A 828 -29.90 0.99 -8.78
N GLU A 829 -30.15 0.40 -7.62
CA GLU A 829 -29.21 -0.43 -6.88
C GLU A 829 -29.66 -1.89 -6.95
N VAL A 830 -28.87 -2.75 -7.58
CA VAL A 830 -29.00 -4.20 -7.51
C VAL A 830 -27.98 -4.70 -6.49
N LYS A 831 -28.44 -5.31 -5.40
CA LYS A 831 -27.56 -5.80 -4.34
C LYS A 831 -27.85 -7.26 -4.02
N ARG A 832 -26.86 -8.13 -4.20
CA ARG A 832 -26.90 -9.50 -3.68
C ARG A 832 -26.67 -9.45 -2.18
N LYS A 833 -27.61 -9.96 -1.40
CA LYS A 833 -27.44 -10.17 0.05
C LYS A 833 -26.55 -11.39 0.27
N PRO A 834 -25.71 -11.38 1.31
CA PRO A 834 -24.86 -12.53 1.60
C PRO A 834 -25.66 -13.75 2.06
N PHE A 835 -24.98 -14.90 2.17
CA PHE A 835 -25.53 -16.17 2.70
C PHE A 835 -26.92 -16.53 2.16
N PHE A 836 -27.07 -16.45 0.83
CA PHE A 836 -28.29 -16.82 0.11
C PHE A 836 -29.53 -15.94 0.41
N GLY A 837 -29.35 -14.70 0.90
CA GLY A 837 -30.43 -13.74 1.13
C GLY A 837 -31.13 -13.18 -0.12
N GLY A 838 -30.76 -13.66 -1.32
CA GLY A 838 -31.27 -13.23 -2.61
C GLY A 838 -30.77 -11.86 -3.06
N VAL A 839 -31.23 -11.43 -4.23
CA VAL A 839 -30.96 -10.11 -4.80
C VAL A 839 -32.09 -9.14 -4.44
N THR A 840 -31.75 -7.98 -3.89
CA THR A 840 -32.68 -6.87 -3.69
C THR A 840 -32.41 -5.78 -4.72
N ILE A 841 -33.44 -5.33 -5.42
CA ILE A 841 -33.38 -4.20 -6.35
C ILE A 841 -34.09 -3.00 -5.71
N ARG A 842 -33.43 -1.84 -5.62
CA ARG A 842 -34.00 -0.59 -5.11
C ARG A 842 -33.90 0.50 -6.17
N MET A 843 -34.98 1.23 -6.42
CA MET A 843 -34.92 2.54 -7.09
C MET A 843 -35.00 3.68 -6.07
N SER A 844 -34.19 4.71 -6.27
CA SER A 844 -34.22 5.95 -5.51
C SER A 844 -34.07 7.16 -6.44
N ARG A 845 -34.61 8.32 -6.03
CA ARG A 845 -34.30 9.58 -6.73
C ARG A 845 -32.88 9.97 -6.38
N ILE A 846 -32.10 10.43 -7.35
CA ILE A 846 -30.86 11.13 -7.01
C ILE A 846 -31.27 12.55 -6.60
N VAL A 847 -31.01 12.90 -5.34
CA VAL A 847 -31.27 14.25 -4.81
C VAL A 847 -30.35 15.24 -5.53
N GLU A 848 -30.84 16.46 -5.79
CA GLU A 848 -30.25 17.41 -6.75
C GLU A 848 -28.93 18.10 -6.30
N ASP A 849 -28.19 17.49 -5.38
CA ASP A 849 -26.91 18.01 -4.86
C ASP A 849 -25.76 17.98 -5.90
N LEU A 850 -26.04 17.60 -7.15
CA LEU A 850 -25.18 17.88 -8.31
C LEU A 850 -24.78 19.36 -8.42
N LYS A 851 -25.58 20.30 -7.89
CA LYS A 851 -25.16 21.72 -7.80
C LYS A 851 -23.86 21.89 -7.00
N ALA A 852 -23.63 21.08 -5.97
CA ALA A 852 -22.40 21.10 -5.18
C ALA A 852 -21.22 20.39 -5.87
N MET A 853 -21.47 19.43 -6.77
CA MET A 853 -20.43 18.89 -7.65
C MET A 853 -20.03 19.91 -8.71
N ALA A 854 -21.00 20.51 -9.41
CA ALA A 854 -20.74 21.52 -10.44
C ALA A 854 -20.03 22.78 -9.90
N SER A 855 -20.28 23.16 -8.64
CA SER A 855 -19.66 24.34 -8.03
C SER A 855 -18.30 24.08 -7.35
N LYS A 856 -17.83 22.84 -7.24
CA LYS A 856 -16.65 22.50 -6.41
C LYS A 856 -15.31 22.81 -7.08
N ASP A 857 -15.23 22.69 -8.41
CA ASP A 857 -13.97 22.76 -9.16
C ASP A 857 -13.56 24.19 -9.58
N GLY A 858 -14.42 25.20 -9.35
CA GLY A 858 -14.14 26.62 -9.60
C GLY A 858 -13.94 27.02 -11.07
N LYS A 859 -13.98 26.06 -12.00
CA LYS A 859 -13.79 26.22 -13.44
C LYS A 859 -15.09 25.93 -14.17
N GLU A 860 -16.00 26.90 -14.19
CA GLU A 860 -17.25 26.81 -14.97
C GLU A 860 -17.00 26.88 -16.48
N ASP A 861 -15.81 27.33 -16.91
CA ASP A 861 -15.41 27.50 -18.30
C ASP A 861 -14.58 26.32 -18.88
N GLU A 862 -14.81 26.06 -20.17
CA GLU A 862 -14.07 25.21 -21.12
C GLU A 862 -14.14 23.67 -21.05
N ILE A 863 -14.56 23.02 -19.95
CA ILE A 863 -14.84 21.56 -19.98
C ILE A 863 -16.34 21.29 -20.20
N GLU A 864 -16.72 20.80 -21.40
CA GLU A 864 -18.01 20.14 -21.61
C GLU A 864 -18.08 18.86 -20.76
N HIS A 865 -18.54 18.98 -19.51
CA HIS A 865 -18.71 17.82 -18.65
C HIS A 865 -19.72 16.85 -19.30
N PRO A 866 -19.46 15.53 -19.42
CA PRO A 866 -20.36 14.59 -20.11
C PRO A 866 -21.85 14.68 -19.72
N TYR A 867 -22.16 15.05 -18.47
CA TYR A 867 -23.53 15.32 -17.97
C TYR A 867 -24.30 16.39 -18.76
N ASP A 868 -23.63 17.30 -19.47
CA ASP A 868 -24.25 18.34 -20.31
C ASP A 868 -25.09 17.73 -21.44
N LYS A 869 -24.67 16.55 -21.94
CA LYS A 869 -25.37 15.78 -22.98
C LYS A 869 -26.32 14.73 -22.38
N GLY A 870 -26.26 14.54 -21.06
CA GLY A 870 -26.95 13.51 -20.29
C GLY A 870 -26.21 12.17 -20.35
N VAL A 871 -26.18 11.46 -19.23
CA VAL A 871 -25.36 10.24 -19.04
C VAL A 871 -26.17 9.21 -18.26
N VAL A 872 -26.01 7.93 -18.58
CA VAL A 872 -26.21 6.86 -17.58
C VAL A 872 -24.84 6.35 -17.18
N SER A 873 -24.53 6.35 -15.88
CA SER A 873 -23.36 5.64 -15.38
C SER A 873 -23.73 4.27 -14.83
N GLY A 874 -22.78 3.34 -14.90
CA GLY A 874 -22.89 2.00 -14.33
C GLY A 874 -21.64 1.64 -13.53
N VAL A 875 -21.84 1.11 -12.33
CA VAL A 875 -20.79 0.63 -11.43
C VAL A 875 -21.06 -0.84 -11.11
N ILE A 876 -20.01 -1.67 -11.09
CA ILE A 876 -20.08 -3.03 -10.56
C ILE A 876 -18.95 -3.25 -9.56
N ALA A 877 -19.26 -3.92 -8.45
CA ALA A 877 -18.33 -4.18 -7.37
C ALA A 877 -18.62 -5.53 -6.70
N PHE A 878 -17.59 -6.36 -6.60
CA PHE A 878 -17.58 -7.56 -5.77
C PHE A 878 -16.83 -7.21 -4.47
N CYS A 879 -17.45 -7.50 -3.32
CA CYS A 879 -16.79 -7.52 -2.01
C CYS A 879 -15.95 -6.27 -1.70
N HIS A 880 -16.56 -5.10 -1.92
CA HIS A 880 -16.07 -3.73 -1.70
C HIS A 880 -14.98 -3.19 -2.66
N PHE A 881 -14.37 -4.00 -3.50
CA PHE A 881 -13.55 -3.47 -4.60
C PHE A 881 -14.46 -2.93 -5.71
N MET A 882 -14.30 -1.65 -6.08
CA MET A 882 -14.91 -1.10 -7.30
C MET A 882 -14.17 -1.67 -8.51
N ASP A 883 -14.74 -2.70 -9.12
CA ASP A 883 -14.19 -3.34 -10.32
C ASP A 883 -14.21 -2.35 -11.50
N PHE A 884 -15.37 -1.73 -11.78
CA PHE A 884 -15.52 -0.76 -12.89
C PHE A 884 -16.55 0.32 -12.58
N CYS A 885 -16.29 1.53 -13.09
CA CYS A 885 -17.23 2.64 -13.25
C CYS A 885 -17.20 3.09 -14.72
N LEU A 886 -18.36 3.35 -15.32
CA LEU A 886 -18.52 3.64 -16.75
C LEU A 886 -19.63 4.64 -17.02
N ASP A 887 -19.42 5.47 -18.05
CA ASP A 887 -20.42 6.40 -18.58
C ASP A 887 -20.89 6.03 -20.01
N TRP A 888 -22.21 6.07 -20.21
CA TRP A 888 -22.88 6.00 -21.51
C TRP A 888 -23.62 7.32 -21.76
N PRO A 889 -23.25 8.14 -22.76
CA PRO A 889 -23.98 9.36 -23.07
C PRO A 889 -25.35 9.01 -23.68
N LEU A 890 -26.41 9.69 -23.26
CA LEU A 890 -27.78 9.32 -23.63
C LEU A 890 -28.02 9.32 -25.15
N LYS A 891 -27.30 10.19 -25.88
CA LYS A 891 -27.51 10.52 -27.29
C LYS A 891 -26.75 9.63 -28.30
N ASP A 892 -26.00 8.62 -27.86
CA ASP A 892 -25.34 7.69 -28.78
C ASP A 892 -26.37 6.97 -29.68
N LYS A 893 -26.12 7.03 -30.99
CA LYS A 893 -27.08 6.65 -32.04
C LYS A 893 -27.19 5.14 -32.19
N LYS A 894 -28.10 4.50 -31.45
CA LYS A 894 -28.66 3.17 -31.79
C LYS A 894 -27.67 2.01 -32.00
N GLN A 895 -26.40 2.11 -31.59
CA GLN A 895 -25.58 0.92 -31.38
C GLN A 895 -26.28 0.04 -30.35
N GLU A 896 -26.45 -1.25 -30.66
CA GLU A 896 -27.04 -2.20 -29.73
C GLU A 896 -26.05 -2.45 -28.58
N LEU A 897 -26.54 -2.42 -27.33
CA LEU A 897 -25.69 -2.65 -26.16
C LEU A 897 -25.01 -4.03 -26.29
N GLY A 898 -23.68 -4.02 -26.37
CA GLY A 898 -22.87 -5.24 -26.55
C GLY A 898 -22.61 -5.67 -28.00
N LYS A 899 -22.89 -4.82 -29.01
CA LYS A 899 -22.43 -5.02 -30.39
C LYS A 899 -21.70 -3.78 -30.91
N THR A 900 -20.48 -4.00 -31.36
CA THR A 900 -19.60 -3.04 -32.04
C THR A 900 -19.05 -3.67 -33.30
N ASP A 901 -18.76 -2.87 -34.31
CA ASP A 901 -18.03 -3.33 -35.49
C ASP A 901 -16.56 -3.61 -35.06
N GLU A 902 -16.01 -4.77 -35.41
CA GLU A 902 -14.78 -5.29 -34.79
C GLU A 902 -13.54 -4.41 -35.06
N ASP A 903 -13.54 -3.65 -36.15
CA ASP A 903 -12.44 -2.76 -36.58
C ASP A 903 -12.21 -1.55 -35.66
N ASP A 904 -13.21 -1.11 -34.88
CA ASP A 904 -13.07 0.03 -33.95
C ASP A 904 -12.50 -0.37 -32.57
N GLU A 905 -12.43 -1.67 -32.23
CA GLU A 905 -12.09 -2.12 -30.87
C GLU A 905 -10.64 -1.84 -30.43
N GLU A 906 -9.67 -1.75 -31.35
CA GLU A 906 -8.28 -1.42 -30.99
C GLU A 906 -8.07 0.06 -30.64
N ASN A 907 -9.00 0.95 -31.01
CA ASN A 907 -8.77 2.41 -30.98
C ASN A 907 -9.61 3.17 -29.93
N ASP A 908 -10.75 2.65 -29.48
CA ASP A 908 -11.53 3.28 -28.38
C ASP A 908 -11.35 2.54 -27.03
N PRO A 909 -10.59 3.10 -26.07
CA PRO A 909 -10.45 2.50 -24.75
C PRO A 909 -11.76 2.41 -23.97
N MET A 910 -12.77 3.25 -24.26
CA MET A 910 -14.09 3.17 -23.61
C MET A 910 -14.85 1.93 -24.07
N LEU A 911 -14.70 1.46 -25.31
CA LEU A 911 -15.31 0.21 -25.77
C LEU A 911 -14.73 -0.99 -25.00
N LYS A 912 -13.41 -1.03 -24.80
CA LYS A 912 -12.75 -2.08 -24.01
C LYS A 912 -13.30 -2.16 -22.58
N ILE A 913 -13.41 -1.02 -21.89
CA ILE A 913 -13.94 -0.98 -20.51
C ILE A 913 -15.43 -1.36 -20.49
N ARG A 914 -16.23 -0.91 -21.46
CA ARG A 914 -17.65 -1.33 -21.65
C ARG A 914 -17.78 -2.84 -21.84
N LYS A 915 -16.89 -3.45 -22.61
CA LYS A 915 -16.84 -4.91 -22.84
C LYS A 915 -16.51 -5.64 -21.54
N GLU A 916 -15.53 -5.18 -20.77
CA GLU A 916 -15.18 -5.79 -19.48
C GLU A 916 -16.28 -5.65 -18.41
N PHE A 917 -16.94 -4.49 -18.29
CA PHE A 917 -18.10 -4.32 -17.40
C PHE A 917 -19.19 -5.37 -17.69
N TRP A 918 -19.53 -5.61 -18.95
CA TRP A 918 -20.53 -6.63 -19.31
C TRP A 918 -20.04 -8.06 -19.06
N VAL A 919 -18.72 -8.34 -19.14
CA VAL A 919 -18.15 -9.60 -18.67
C VAL A 919 -18.32 -9.74 -17.16
N ARG A 920 -18.06 -8.68 -16.36
CA ARG A 920 -18.28 -8.72 -14.89
C ARG A 920 -19.76 -8.85 -14.52
N VAL A 921 -20.68 -8.19 -15.24
CA VAL A 921 -22.13 -8.41 -15.06
C VAL A 921 -22.52 -9.84 -15.41
N GLU A 922 -21.90 -10.44 -16.43
CA GLU A 922 -22.16 -11.82 -16.81
C GLU A 922 -21.51 -12.84 -15.85
N GLU A 923 -20.37 -12.52 -15.24
CA GLU A 923 -19.82 -13.25 -14.10
C GLU A 923 -20.78 -13.20 -12.90
N PHE A 924 -21.22 -12.00 -12.52
CA PHE A 924 -22.23 -11.80 -11.48
C PHE A 924 -23.45 -12.65 -11.77
N CYS A 925 -24.11 -12.51 -12.92
CA CYS A 925 -25.38 -13.20 -13.24
C CYS A 925 -25.26 -14.73 -13.35
N ASN A 926 -24.05 -15.26 -13.59
CA ASN A 926 -23.77 -16.69 -13.63
C ASN A 926 -23.18 -17.26 -12.33
N GLY A 927 -23.01 -16.45 -11.28
CA GLY A 927 -22.45 -16.91 -10.00
C GLY A 927 -20.96 -17.21 -10.05
N LYS A 928 -20.23 -16.61 -10.99
CA LYS A 928 -18.78 -16.71 -11.05
C LYS A 928 -18.21 -15.68 -10.08
N LYS A 929 -17.34 -16.15 -9.16
CA LYS A 929 -16.75 -15.44 -8.00
C LYS A 929 -17.74 -15.26 -6.84
N ASP A 930 -17.19 -15.39 -5.62
CA ASP A 930 -17.82 -15.36 -4.29
C ASP A 930 -19.33 -15.14 -4.31
N ILE A 931 -20.12 -16.16 -3.98
CA ILE A 931 -21.59 -16.03 -3.92
C ILE A 931 -22.13 -15.90 -2.49
N LEU A 932 -21.26 -16.00 -1.49
CA LEU A 932 -21.59 -15.89 -0.07
C LEU A 932 -21.50 -14.44 0.42
N GLY A 933 -20.57 -13.65 -0.13
CA GLY A 933 -20.40 -12.23 0.16
C GLY A 933 -21.30 -11.30 -0.67
N SER A 934 -21.47 -10.08 -0.16
CA SER A 934 -22.26 -9.05 -0.84
C SER A 934 -21.54 -8.48 -2.08
N ALA A 935 -22.24 -8.48 -3.22
CA ALA A 935 -21.84 -7.77 -4.43
C ALA A 935 -22.98 -6.84 -4.88
N TYR A 936 -22.65 -5.77 -5.62
CA TYR A 936 -23.64 -4.84 -6.14
C TYR A 936 -23.36 -4.37 -7.57
N ILE A 937 -24.45 -4.03 -8.26
CA ILE A 937 -24.46 -3.29 -9.53
C ILE A 937 -25.29 -2.02 -9.28
N GLU A 938 -24.76 -0.87 -9.65
CA GLU A 938 -25.43 0.42 -9.48
C GLU A 938 -25.56 1.11 -10.85
N PHE A 939 -26.75 1.62 -11.17
CA PHE A 939 -26.96 2.49 -12.33
C PHE A 939 -27.41 3.88 -11.87
N LYS A 940 -26.82 4.94 -12.41
CA LYS A 940 -27.20 6.34 -12.17
C LYS A 940 -27.56 7.01 -13.48
N GLY A 941 -28.85 7.26 -13.71
CA GLY A 941 -29.37 7.99 -14.84
C GLY A 941 -29.40 9.47 -14.55
N TRP A 942 -28.61 10.25 -15.28
CA TRP A 942 -28.52 11.70 -15.18
C TRP A 942 -29.13 12.36 -16.42
N PRO A 943 -30.19 13.19 -16.28
CA PRO A 943 -30.74 13.90 -17.42
C PRO A 943 -29.70 14.85 -18.02
N PRO A 944 -29.80 15.21 -19.32
CA PRO A 944 -28.99 16.29 -19.87
C PRO A 944 -29.23 17.55 -19.06
N LYS A 945 -28.20 18.38 -18.82
CA LYS A 945 -28.39 19.72 -18.23
C LYS A 945 -29.52 20.42 -18.99
N MET A 946 -30.69 20.54 -18.37
CA MET A 946 -31.70 21.46 -18.88
C MET A 946 -31.03 22.83 -18.88
N LYS A 947 -31.11 23.56 -19.99
CA LYS A 947 -30.85 24.99 -19.96
C LYS A 947 -31.95 25.61 -19.11
N ILE A 948 -31.72 25.66 -17.81
CA ILE A 948 -32.41 26.55 -16.89
C ILE A 948 -32.12 27.93 -17.46
N GLN A 949 -33.07 28.46 -18.22
CA GLN A 949 -33.11 29.89 -18.46
C GLN A 949 -33.35 30.51 -17.10
N ILE A 950 -32.25 30.89 -16.45
CA ILE A 950 -32.25 31.93 -15.45
C ILE A 950 -32.74 33.16 -16.20
N GLN A 951 -34.06 33.37 -16.21
CA GLN A 951 -34.62 34.66 -16.54
C GLN A 951 -34.05 35.61 -15.50
N GLU A 952 -33.14 36.48 -15.93
CA GLU A 952 -32.52 37.48 -15.08
C GLU A 952 -33.63 38.24 -14.35
N GLN A 953 -33.63 38.20 -13.00
CA GLN A 953 -34.57 38.96 -12.19
C GLN A 953 -34.17 40.45 -12.16
N ASP A 954 -34.05 41.04 -13.33
CA ASP A 954 -33.72 42.46 -13.57
C ASP A 954 -34.92 43.39 -13.25
N SER A 955 -35.86 42.88 -12.45
CA SER A 955 -37.09 43.53 -11.99
C SER A 955 -37.08 43.89 -10.49
N LEU A 956 -36.00 43.56 -9.76
CA LEU A 956 -35.80 43.96 -8.35
C LEU A 956 -34.73 45.06 -8.16
N LYS A 957 -34.49 45.87 -9.21
CA LYS A 957 -33.75 47.14 -9.14
C LYS A 957 -34.58 48.33 -9.68
N ARG A 958 -35.76 48.54 -9.10
CA ARG A 958 -36.51 49.81 -9.13
C ARG A 958 -37.21 50.05 -7.80
#